data_AF-W8BQ62-F1
#
_entry.id   AF-W8BQ62-F1
#
_cell.length_a   1.000
_cell.length_b   1.000
_cell.length_c   1.000
_cell.angle_alpha   90.00
_cell.angle_beta   90.00
_cell.angle_gamma   90.00
#
_symmetry.space_group_name_H-M   'P 1'
#
loop_
_entity.id
_entity.type
_entity.pdbx_description
1 polymer ?
#
loop_
_entity_poly.entity_id
_entity_poly.type
_entity_poly.pdbx_seq_one_letter_code
_entity_poly.pdbx_strand_id
1 'polypeptide(L)'
;QSLADDVKTDVFWSKIKCFSYLNCKNTFFQNFCEGKRRLLTHSIRISQGSKKMVEATAVVHFKVNLAGTHLAPYEIVGVMGNQKALGEWDVQHAPRLKRTEDDYSEWSAVVELSHEKLVRYRYFIGAVDKATQIVQARRWEIQEHAREIKLLCKEVECIDKFGCICPNKPKVRKAWLNTGHVVLFKLFFNALEFKEKLPIVPEEEVRLKLEPVNPELMLPILPSARAYAQYSNMLYGGSQMRDQPDLGVVYNNSTLMFQVLMVDKAMVGYLLKLNLSNESTGCVQLLGQMYIPPEALDTSEGLLTVSFTNISNNAEVARLKLKYLVINAMPDWQVKLNTTFLQYWPRRWRGLDIGHRGLGRSFIADKPAPITENTLRSMQAAYEAGADMVEFDVMLTRDLVPIIFHDFEVMLCLNAMKPQTKAELCIKSVKDFTYEELQCLKTYRIINDRIVEYPAPCSLCDADERLFPTLKEFFLKTNRFLGCNMEIKWPQAYYSGGVESVQTIDKNQYVDAILAVVKEVSWGRLCCFSSFDADTCIMLRFKQNIYPVYFTVSQALPEYLDPRTHCLQPAVNTAQAFDLNGIAPAACIFENHPETLTLASLQKKWVLLWGDKLGERNTIEWCKQQGVHGLIYDHVESLLPVGKRNIFEKDERLQRLFKLQLSCGCR
;
A
#
# COMPACT_ATOMS: atom_id res chain seq x y z
N GLN A 1 -16.05 56.20 41.95
CA GLN A 1 -16.04 55.89 43.39
C GLN A 1 -15.58 54.44 43.51
N SER A 2 -14.34 54.12 43.89
CA SER A 2 -13.58 54.41 45.14
C SER A 2 -13.88 53.39 46.25
N LEU A 3 -12.94 52.82 47.00
CA LEU A 3 -11.46 52.72 47.00
C LEU A 3 -11.16 51.32 47.65
N ALA A 4 -10.05 50.60 47.42
CA ALA A 4 -8.69 50.81 47.93
C ALA A 4 -8.58 50.99 49.47
N ASP A 5 -7.52 50.55 50.16
CA ASP A 5 -6.28 49.91 49.68
C ASP A 5 -6.27 48.38 50.02
N ASP A 6 -5.29 47.65 50.57
CA ASP A 6 -3.94 47.90 51.16
C ASP A 6 -3.00 46.68 50.90
N VAL A 7 -1.74 46.79 51.34
CA VAL A 7 -0.52 46.10 50.88
C VAL A 7 -0.07 44.91 51.75
N LYS A 8 0.44 43.84 51.11
CA LYS A 8 1.81 43.35 51.37
C LYS A 8 2.42 42.51 50.25
N THR A 9 3.71 42.77 50.01
CA THR A 9 4.54 42.17 48.97
C THR A 9 5.36 41.00 49.50
N ASP A 10 5.61 40.00 48.65
CA ASP A 10 6.88 39.28 48.68
C ASP A 10 7.29 38.81 47.28
N VAL A 11 8.59 38.82 47.00
CA VAL A 11 9.19 38.51 45.70
C VAL A 11 10.50 37.77 45.94
N PHE A 12 10.72 36.58 45.33
CA PHE A 12 12.06 36.20 44.86
C PHE A 12 12.06 35.01 43.88
N TRP A 13 13.06 35.01 42.98
CA TRP A 13 13.37 33.92 42.04
C TRP A 13 14.27 32.84 42.66
N SER A 14 14.04 31.58 42.30
CA SER A 14 15.04 30.49 42.40
C SER A 14 15.00 29.66 41.09
N LYS A 15 16.02 29.68 40.23
CA LYS A 15 17.40 29.16 40.35
C LYS A 15 17.48 27.63 40.40
N ILE A 16 17.51 27.02 39.22
CA ILE A 16 18.12 25.70 39.00
C ILE A 16 19.61 25.79 39.39
N LYS A 17 20.10 24.81 40.16
CA LYS A 17 21.51 24.72 40.57
C LYS A 17 22.26 23.71 39.70
N CYS A 18 23.33 24.15 39.03
CA CYS A 18 24.44 23.26 38.73
C CYS A 18 25.24 22.99 40.02
N PHE A 19 25.78 21.78 40.15
CA PHE A 19 26.85 21.46 41.10
C PHE A 19 27.89 20.56 40.43
N SER A 20 29.14 20.66 40.87
CA SER A 20 30.30 20.03 40.25
C SER A 20 31.39 19.69 41.29
N TYR A 21 32.38 18.92 40.84
CA TYR A 21 33.63 18.51 41.52
C TYR A 21 33.61 17.33 42.50
N LEU A 22 34.28 16.25 42.08
CA LEU A 22 35.42 15.56 42.74
C LEU A 22 35.88 14.45 41.74
N ASN A 23 36.97 14.54 40.96
CA ASN A 23 38.35 15.02 41.12
C ASN A 23 39.28 14.00 41.83
N CYS A 24 40.10 13.28 41.05
CA CYS A 24 41.31 12.59 41.51
C CYS A 24 42.33 12.47 40.36
N LYS A 25 43.62 12.24 40.66
CA LYS A 25 44.76 12.36 39.72
C LYS A 25 45.48 11.02 39.55
N ASN A 26 46.11 10.80 38.37
CA ASN A 26 47.59 10.79 38.29
C ASN A 26 48.15 10.70 36.85
N THR A 27 49.43 11.09 36.76
CA THR A 27 50.28 11.28 35.59
C THR A 27 50.86 9.98 34.99
N PHE A 28 51.32 10.03 33.73
CA PHE A 28 52.75 9.79 33.38
C PHE A 28 53.10 10.13 31.90
N PHE A 29 54.36 10.53 31.69
CA PHE A 29 55.15 10.73 30.45
C PHE A 29 54.63 11.51 29.21
N GLN A 30 55.36 12.59 28.88
CA GLN A 30 55.85 12.91 27.53
C GLN A 30 57.33 12.52 27.42
N ASN A 31 57.85 12.17 26.23
CA ASN A 31 59.10 12.69 25.62
C ASN A 31 59.55 11.92 24.36
N PHE A 32 60.37 12.59 23.52
CA PHE A 32 61.10 12.10 22.32
C PHE A 32 60.25 11.60 21.12
N CYS A 33 60.59 11.84 19.84
CA CYS A 33 61.76 12.51 19.21
C CYS A 33 61.39 13.14 17.83
N GLU A 34 62.34 13.84 17.19
CA GLU A 34 62.16 14.56 15.91
C GLU A 34 62.37 13.69 14.63
N GLY A 35 61.82 14.11 13.47
CA GLY A 35 61.84 13.32 12.23
C GLY A 35 61.78 14.10 10.89
N LYS A 36 62.55 15.18 10.76
CA LYS A 36 62.79 16.04 9.56
C LYS A 36 62.22 15.57 8.18
N ARG A 37 61.43 16.44 7.54
CA ARG A 37 61.53 16.72 6.10
C ARG A 37 61.44 18.23 5.82
N ARG A 38 62.52 18.81 5.29
CA ARG A 38 62.50 20.11 4.57
C ARG A 38 62.17 19.86 3.11
N LEU A 39 61.48 20.79 2.44
CA LEU A 39 61.94 21.33 1.15
C LEU A 39 61.22 22.65 0.82
N LEU A 40 61.96 23.49 0.10
CA LEU A 40 61.73 24.92 -0.17
C LEU A 40 60.38 25.27 -0.80
N THR A 41 59.84 26.43 -0.41
CA THR A 41 58.82 27.15 -1.17
C THR A 41 59.40 27.72 -2.46
N HIS A 42 58.73 27.47 -3.59
CA HIS A 42 58.90 28.23 -4.83
C HIS A 42 57.53 28.54 -5.43
N SER A 43 57.29 29.81 -5.72
CA SER A 43 56.00 30.32 -6.17
C SER A 43 55.82 30.16 -7.68
N ILE A 44 54.94 29.25 -8.11
CA ILE A 44 54.49 29.18 -9.51
C ILE A 44 53.09 29.78 -9.58
N ARG A 45 52.95 30.92 -10.27
CA ARG A 45 51.64 31.46 -10.67
C ARG A 45 51.05 30.58 -11.77
N ILE A 46 50.25 29.58 -11.42
CA ILE A 46 49.40 28.88 -12.39
C ILE A 46 48.09 29.66 -12.49
N SER A 47 47.85 30.28 -13.64
CA SER A 47 46.58 30.92 -13.98
C SER A 47 45.51 29.84 -14.21
N GLN A 48 44.82 29.41 -13.15
CA GLN A 48 43.63 28.56 -13.28
C GLN A 48 42.46 29.37 -13.85
N GLY A 49 42.48 29.56 -15.17
CA GLY A 49 41.27 29.92 -15.91
C GLY A 49 40.29 28.76 -15.80
N SER A 50 39.29 28.89 -14.93
CA SER A 50 38.29 27.87 -14.65
C SER A 50 37.33 27.71 -15.85
N LYS A 51 37.80 27.03 -16.90
CA LYS A 51 36.94 26.47 -17.93
C LYS A 51 35.97 25.51 -17.23
N LYS A 52 34.73 25.94 -17.01
CA LYS A 52 33.63 25.00 -16.87
C LYS A 52 33.70 24.08 -18.08
N MET A 53 33.85 22.78 -17.86
CA MET A 53 33.42 21.83 -18.87
C MET A 53 31.93 22.08 -19.08
N VAL A 54 31.58 22.55 -20.27
CA VAL A 54 30.20 22.47 -20.73
C VAL A 54 29.98 20.98 -20.94
N GLU A 55 29.21 20.34 -20.06
CA GLU A 55 28.67 19.02 -20.33
C GLU A 55 27.98 19.09 -21.69
N ALA A 56 28.41 18.26 -22.64
CA ALA A 56 27.77 18.27 -23.95
C ALA A 56 26.29 17.89 -23.76
N THR A 57 25.40 18.58 -24.46
CA THR A 57 23.96 18.34 -24.39
C THR A 57 23.41 17.86 -25.73
N ALA A 58 22.34 17.07 -25.66
CA ALA A 58 21.53 16.66 -26.78
C ALA A 58 20.08 17.13 -26.58
N VAL A 59 19.49 17.68 -27.64
CA VAL A 59 18.08 18.04 -27.69
C VAL A 59 17.27 16.78 -28.01
N VAL A 60 16.32 16.41 -27.15
CA VAL A 60 15.47 15.24 -27.35
C VAL A 60 14.03 15.68 -27.62
N HIS A 61 13.53 15.27 -28.78
CA HIS A 61 12.17 15.52 -29.24
C HIS A 61 11.33 14.28 -28.90
N PHE A 62 10.67 14.34 -27.74
CA PHE A 62 9.69 13.33 -27.34
C PHE A 62 8.38 13.57 -28.08
N LYS A 63 7.87 12.56 -28.79
CA LYS A 63 6.54 12.49 -29.39
C LYS A 63 5.87 11.21 -28.92
N VAL A 64 4.66 11.31 -28.39
CA VAL A 64 3.89 10.15 -27.96
C VAL A 64 2.47 10.20 -28.51
N ASN A 65 2.09 9.13 -29.22
CA ASN A 65 0.73 8.94 -29.70
C ASN A 65 -0.11 8.21 -28.63
N LEU A 66 -1.29 8.77 -28.34
CA LEU A 66 -2.26 8.28 -27.36
C LEU A 66 -3.50 7.63 -27.99
N ALA A 67 -3.53 7.36 -29.30
CA ALA A 67 -4.72 6.85 -30.00
C ALA A 67 -5.30 5.59 -29.33
N GLY A 68 -6.55 5.69 -28.88
CA GLY A 68 -7.26 4.71 -28.04
C GLY A 68 -7.32 5.08 -26.54
N THR A 69 -6.72 6.20 -26.12
CA THR A 69 -6.68 6.67 -24.73
C THR A 69 -7.50 7.96 -24.59
N HIS A 70 -8.61 7.91 -23.84
CA HIS A 70 -9.35 9.12 -23.49
C HIS A 70 -8.53 10.00 -22.53
N LEU A 71 -8.52 11.32 -22.77
CA LEU A 71 -7.95 12.35 -21.89
C LEU A 71 -9.08 13.33 -21.53
N ALA A 72 -9.28 13.58 -20.24
CA ALA A 72 -10.21 14.61 -19.79
C ALA A 72 -9.61 16.02 -19.94
N PRO A 73 -10.42 17.10 -20.05
CA PRO A 73 -9.92 18.47 -20.26
C PRO A 73 -9.03 19.05 -19.15
N TYR A 74 -8.89 18.35 -18.02
CA TYR A 74 -8.05 18.70 -16.87
C TYR A 74 -6.82 17.79 -16.71
N GLU A 75 -6.63 16.81 -17.61
CA GLU A 75 -5.46 15.94 -17.65
C GLU A 75 -4.39 16.49 -18.61
N ILE A 76 -3.13 16.28 -18.25
CA ILE A 76 -1.95 16.52 -19.09
C ILE A 76 -1.19 15.22 -19.30
N VAL A 77 -0.39 15.18 -20.38
CA VAL A 77 0.60 14.13 -20.61
C VAL A 77 1.96 14.65 -20.17
N GLY A 78 2.76 13.81 -19.51
CA GLY A 78 4.12 14.15 -19.06
C GLY A 78 5.12 13.03 -19.33
N VAL A 79 6.41 13.37 -19.37
CA VAL A 79 7.52 12.42 -19.49
C VAL A 79 8.46 12.55 -18.30
N MET A 80 8.62 11.48 -17.53
CA MET A 80 9.47 11.42 -16.33
C MET A 80 10.62 10.44 -16.54
N GLY A 81 11.79 10.71 -15.97
CA GLY A 81 13.00 9.94 -16.26
C GLY A 81 14.19 10.17 -15.34
N ASN A 82 15.32 9.53 -15.65
CA ASN A 82 16.51 9.44 -14.79
C ASN A 82 17.49 10.62 -14.85
N GLN A 83 17.19 11.69 -15.58
CA GLN A 83 17.97 12.94 -15.58
C GLN A 83 17.15 14.07 -14.94
N LYS A 84 17.84 15.10 -14.44
CA LYS A 84 17.22 16.28 -13.81
C LYS A 84 16.21 17.00 -14.69
N ALA A 85 16.50 17.11 -15.99
CA ALA A 85 15.58 17.70 -16.98
C ALA A 85 14.34 16.81 -17.27
N LEU A 86 14.28 15.58 -16.74
CA LEU A 86 13.13 14.67 -16.76
C LEU A 86 12.55 14.45 -15.34
N GLY A 87 12.84 15.34 -14.40
CA GLY A 87 12.29 15.33 -13.04
C GLY A 87 12.84 14.27 -12.08
N GLU A 88 13.87 13.49 -12.44
CA GLU A 88 14.45 12.43 -11.59
C GLU A 88 13.39 11.45 -11.03
N TRP A 89 12.47 11.04 -11.91
CA TRP A 89 11.26 10.24 -11.66
C TRP A 89 10.16 10.89 -10.81
N ASP A 90 10.28 12.15 -10.43
CA ASP A 90 9.20 12.91 -9.82
C ASP A 90 8.26 13.50 -10.89
N VAL A 91 6.96 13.21 -10.73
CA VAL A 91 5.84 13.71 -11.53
C VAL A 91 5.71 15.24 -11.46
N GLN A 92 6.08 15.86 -10.34
CA GLN A 92 5.97 17.30 -10.14
C GLN A 92 6.99 18.10 -10.97
N HIS A 93 8.19 17.53 -11.13
CA HIS A 93 9.33 18.14 -11.83
C HIS A 93 9.50 17.64 -13.27
N ALA A 94 8.64 16.73 -13.73
CA ALA A 94 8.67 16.16 -15.06
C ALA A 94 8.14 17.13 -16.15
N PRO A 95 8.78 17.22 -17.33
CA PRO A 95 8.26 17.96 -18.47
C PRO A 95 6.83 17.57 -18.86
N ARG A 96 5.97 18.59 -18.98
CA ARG A 96 4.60 18.48 -19.49
C ARG A 96 4.63 18.60 -21.01
N LEU A 97 4.03 17.64 -21.71
CA LEU A 97 3.93 17.66 -23.17
C LEU A 97 2.79 18.59 -23.61
N LYS A 98 2.93 19.15 -24.81
CA LYS A 98 1.87 19.89 -25.51
C LYS A 98 1.23 18.96 -26.55
N ARG A 99 -0.09 18.98 -26.66
CA ARG A 99 -0.79 18.36 -27.79
C ARG A 99 -0.40 19.09 -29.08
N THR A 100 -0.22 18.39 -30.19
CA THR A 100 -0.03 19.04 -31.49
C THR A 100 -1.34 19.70 -31.96
N GLU A 101 -1.24 20.63 -32.91
CA GLU A 101 -2.41 21.35 -33.45
C GLU A 101 -3.16 20.49 -34.49
N ASP A 102 -2.44 19.68 -35.27
CA ASP A 102 -2.99 18.87 -36.37
C ASP A 102 -3.49 17.47 -35.97
N ASP A 103 -2.96 16.86 -34.89
CA ASP A 103 -3.39 15.54 -34.39
C ASP A 103 -3.72 15.58 -32.90
N TYR A 104 -5.01 15.48 -32.58
CA TYR A 104 -5.51 15.43 -31.20
C TYR A 104 -4.96 14.26 -30.36
N SER A 105 -4.38 13.23 -31.01
CA SER A 105 -3.79 12.06 -30.38
C SER A 105 -2.26 12.13 -30.22
N GLU A 106 -1.55 13.07 -30.85
CA GLU A 106 -0.11 13.26 -30.65
C GLU A 106 0.19 14.36 -29.63
N TRP A 107 1.16 14.07 -28.75
CA TRP A 107 1.66 14.98 -27.74
C TRP A 107 3.18 15.02 -27.81
N SER A 108 3.79 16.19 -27.65
CA SER A 108 5.23 16.36 -27.78
C SER A 108 5.87 17.30 -26.74
N ALA A 109 7.16 17.08 -26.48
CA ALA A 109 8.02 17.97 -25.70
C ALA A 109 9.44 17.94 -26.26
N VAL A 110 10.11 19.09 -26.23
CA VAL A 110 11.54 19.22 -26.55
C VAL A 110 12.28 19.45 -25.24
N VAL A 111 13.27 18.61 -24.94
CA VAL A 111 14.00 18.62 -23.66
C VAL A 111 15.50 18.50 -23.91
N GLU A 112 16.29 19.39 -23.34
CA GLU A 112 17.76 19.32 -23.39
C GLU A 112 18.29 18.40 -22.29
N LEU A 113 19.03 17.36 -22.68
CA LEU A 113 19.58 16.31 -21.81
C LEU A 113 21.11 16.27 -21.91
N SER A 114 21.82 15.89 -20.84
CA SER A 114 23.28 15.79 -20.89
C SER A 114 23.73 14.49 -21.58
N HIS A 115 24.80 14.55 -22.38
CA HIS A 115 25.45 13.42 -23.08
C HIS A 115 26.19 12.45 -22.14
N GLU A 116 25.68 12.22 -20.93
CA GLU A 116 26.11 11.11 -20.08
C GLU A 116 24.98 10.11 -19.79
N LYS A 117 25.39 8.84 -19.73
CA LYS A 117 24.59 7.66 -19.40
C LYS A 117 23.50 7.33 -20.43
N LEU A 118 22.88 6.18 -20.20
CA LEU A 118 21.67 5.74 -20.87
C LEU A 118 20.48 6.51 -20.26
N VAL A 119 19.78 7.28 -21.06
CA VAL A 119 18.57 7.99 -20.61
C VAL A 119 17.44 6.98 -20.49
N ARG A 120 16.71 7.04 -19.37
CA ARG A 120 15.57 6.18 -19.07
C ARG A 120 14.37 7.03 -18.74
N TYR A 121 13.22 6.69 -19.32
CA TYR A 121 11.99 7.46 -19.14
C TYR A 121 10.72 6.61 -19.24
N ARG A 122 9.61 7.20 -18.79
CA ARG A 122 8.24 6.70 -18.92
C ARG A 122 7.31 7.88 -19.15
N TYR A 123 6.24 7.66 -19.89
CA TYR A 123 5.14 8.61 -19.95
C TYR A 123 4.15 8.40 -18.79
N PHE A 124 3.45 9.46 -18.44
CA PHE A 124 2.31 9.44 -17.53
C PHE A 124 1.22 10.40 -17.98
N ILE A 125 0.03 10.22 -17.42
CA ILE A 125 -1.09 11.14 -17.50
C ILE A 125 -1.40 11.58 -16.08
N GLY A 126 -1.47 12.89 -15.83
CA GLY A 126 -1.77 13.48 -14.53
C GLY A 126 -2.85 14.55 -14.64
N ALA A 127 -3.66 14.72 -13.59
CA ALA A 127 -4.53 15.89 -13.47
C ALA A 127 -3.73 17.04 -12.85
N VAL A 128 -4.05 18.28 -13.22
CA VAL A 128 -3.41 19.48 -12.66
C VAL A 128 -4.41 20.25 -11.79
N ASP A 129 -3.96 20.80 -10.65
CA ASP A 129 -4.69 21.86 -9.97
C ASP A 129 -4.29 23.22 -10.56
N LYS A 130 -5.28 24.00 -10.99
CA LYS A 130 -5.04 25.29 -11.64
C LYS A 130 -4.42 26.32 -10.69
N ALA A 131 -4.72 26.25 -9.39
CA ALA A 131 -4.24 27.20 -8.39
C ALA A 131 -2.79 26.93 -7.98
N THR A 132 -2.50 25.73 -7.48
CA THR A 132 -1.17 25.34 -6.96
C THR A 132 -0.20 24.81 -8.03
N GLN A 133 -0.70 24.49 -9.24
CA GLN A 133 0.03 23.79 -10.31
C GLN A 133 0.53 22.37 -9.95
N ILE A 134 0.11 21.82 -8.80
CA ILE A 134 0.40 20.43 -8.39
C ILE A 134 -0.20 19.44 -9.41
N VAL A 135 0.53 18.37 -9.71
CA VAL A 135 0.15 17.31 -10.65
C VAL A 135 -0.12 16.01 -9.90
N GLN A 136 -1.39 15.65 -9.78
CA GLN A 136 -1.79 14.35 -9.23
C GLN A 136 -1.86 13.33 -10.35
N ALA A 137 -0.96 12.35 -10.33
CA ALA A 137 -0.87 11.30 -11.33
C ALA A 137 -2.20 10.52 -11.41
N ARG A 138 -2.62 10.19 -12.64
CA ARG A 138 -3.85 9.45 -12.93
C ARG A 138 -3.53 8.09 -13.56
N ARG A 139 -2.62 8.03 -14.53
CA ARG A 139 -2.23 6.80 -15.26
C ARG A 139 -0.75 6.82 -15.64
N TRP A 140 -0.09 5.65 -15.74
CA TRP A 140 1.33 5.55 -16.12
C TRP A 140 1.69 4.22 -16.81
N GLU A 141 2.83 4.19 -17.49
CA GLU A 141 3.37 3.01 -18.19
C GLU A 141 4.00 2.01 -17.21
N ILE A 142 3.52 0.77 -17.20
CA ILE A 142 3.89 -0.26 -16.20
C ILE A 142 4.59 -1.51 -16.78
N GLN A 143 5.35 -1.36 -17.87
CA GLN A 143 6.31 -2.41 -18.24
C GLN A 143 7.42 -2.57 -17.18
N GLU A 144 7.93 -3.80 -17.13
CA GLU A 144 8.96 -4.30 -16.24
C GLU A 144 10.23 -3.44 -16.21
N HIS A 145 10.55 -2.79 -17.33
CA HIS A 145 11.60 -1.80 -17.48
C HIS A 145 11.05 -0.49 -18.09
N ALA A 146 11.77 0.60 -17.90
CA ALA A 146 11.51 1.88 -18.57
C ALA A 146 11.87 1.85 -20.06
N ARG A 147 11.52 2.91 -20.81
CA ARG A 147 12.09 3.18 -22.14
C ARG A 147 13.57 3.54 -21.97
N GLU A 148 14.41 3.19 -22.93
CA GLU A 148 15.86 3.47 -22.89
C GLU A 148 16.32 4.10 -24.22
N ILE A 149 17.04 5.23 -24.17
CA ILE A 149 17.66 5.86 -25.35
C ILE A 149 19.14 6.20 -25.09
N LYS A 150 19.95 6.15 -26.15
CA LYS A 150 21.37 6.53 -26.14
C LYS A 150 21.55 7.84 -26.88
N LEU A 151 22.08 8.86 -26.21
CA LEU A 151 22.35 10.17 -26.81
C LEU A 151 23.66 10.12 -27.60
N LEU A 152 23.59 9.56 -28.82
CA LEU A 152 24.74 9.39 -29.73
C LEU A 152 24.97 10.61 -30.63
N CYS A 153 24.00 11.51 -30.71
CA CYS A 153 23.98 12.70 -31.57
C CYS A 153 23.32 13.87 -30.82
N LYS A 154 23.56 15.10 -31.29
CA LYS A 154 23.07 16.35 -30.65
C LYS A 154 21.56 16.52 -30.66
N GLU A 155 20.87 15.77 -31.50
CA GLU A 155 19.43 15.85 -31.71
C GLU A 155 18.90 14.42 -31.84
N VAL A 156 17.86 14.07 -31.10
CA VAL A 156 17.29 12.72 -31.04
C VAL A 156 15.77 12.80 -31.03
N GLU A 157 15.10 12.17 -31.99
CA GLU A 157 13.64 12.04 -32.00
C GLU A 157 13.21 10.70 -31.38
N CYS A 158 12.21 10.74 -30.49
CA CYS A 158 11.60 9.58 -29.85
C CYS A 158 10.12 9.55 -30.25
N ILE A 159 9.74 8.67 -31.17
CA ILE A 159 8.35 8.49 -31.59
C ILE A 159 7.78 7.23 -30.91
N ASP A 160 6.95 7.46 -29.90
CA ASP A 160 6.39 6.42 -29.02
C ASP A 160 4.88 6.26 -29.18
N LYS A 161 4.36 5.09 -28.79
CA LYS A 161 2.94 4.91 -28.46
C LYS A 161 2.77 4.72 -26.96
N PHE A 162 1.85 5.47 -26.34
CA PHE A 162 1.62 5.45 -24.90
C PHE A 162 1.25 4.03 -24.41
N GLY A 163 1.92 3.60 -23.34
CA GLY A 163 1.78 2.26 -22.78
C GLY A 163 2.50 1.16 -23.56
N CYS A 164 3.10 1.43 -24.71
CA CYS A 164 3.78 0.43 -25.57
C CYS A 164 5.30 0.59 -25.51
N ILE A 165 5.93 0.18 -24.40
CA ILE A 165 7.40 0.07 -24.28
C ILE A 165 7.92 -1.19 -25.01
N CYS A 166 7.09 -2.23 -25.10
CA CYS A 166 7.31 -3.38 -25.98
C CYS A 166 6.20 -3.42 -27.04
N PRO A 167 6.48 -3.86 -28.29
CA PRO A 167 5.46 -3.99 -29.32
C PRO A 167 4.26 -4.85 -28.92
N ASN A 168 3.12 -4.57 -29.56
CA ASN A 168 1.89 -5.37 -29.60
C ASN A 168 1.08 -5.51 -28.30
N LYS A 169 1.53 -5.00 -27.14
CA LYS A 169 0.73 -5.03 -25.89
C LYS A 169 0.92 -3.76 -25.03
N PRO A 170 -0.06 -2.83 -25.01
CA PRO A 170 -0.03 -1.72 -24.07
C PRO A 170 -0.16 -2.23 -22.63
N LYS A 171 0.68 -1.72 -21.73
CA LYS A 171 0.54 -1.88 -20.27
C LYS A 171 0.48 -0.50 -19.62
N VAL A 172 -0.74 -0.03 -19.37
CA VAL A 172 -1.04 1.18 -18.60
C VAL A 172 -1.84 0.77 -17.37
N ARG A 173 -1.60 1.42 -16.23
CA ARG A 173 -2.37 1.22 -14.99
C ARG A 173 -2.71 2.57 -14.36
N LYS A 174 -3.75 2.62 -13.51
CA LYS A 174 -3.99 3.78 -12.63
C LYS A 174 -2.71 4.06 -11.83
N ALA A 175 -2.37 5.33 -11.63
CA ALA A 175 -1.17 5.71 -10.87
C ALA A 175 -1.27 5.32 -9.38
N TRP A 176 -0.16 5.42 -8.67
CA TRP A 176 -0.18 5.52 -7.21
C TRP A 176 -0.45 6.99 -6.82
N LEU A 177 -0.71 7.23 -5.55
CA LEU A 177 -0.94 8.55 -4.99
C LEU A 177 0.41 9.24 -4.76
N ASN A 178 0.93 9.89 -5.81
CA ASN A 178 2.21 10.62 -5.76
C ASN A 178 2.15 11.88 -4.89
N THR A 179 0.95 12.42 -4.65
CA THR A 179 0.71 13.62 -3.84
C THR A 179 -0.77 13.69 -3.43
N GLY A 180 -1.06 14.34 -2.31
CA GLY A 180 -2.42 14.55 -1.80
C GLY A 180 -3.07 13.30 -1.21
N HIS A 181 -4.39 13.21 -1.39
CA HIS A 181 -5.27 12.31 -0.65
C HIS A 181 -6.29 11.60 -1.55
N VAL A 182 -6.78 10.46 -1.06
CA VAL A 182 -8.01 9.82 -1.53
C VAL A 182 -8.95 9.62 -0.35
N VAL A 183 -10.21 9.98 -0.49
CA VAL A 183 -11.28 9.61 0.45
C VAL A 183 -12.21 8.63 -0.23
N LEU A 184 -12.44 7.48 0.41
CA LEU A 184 -13.45 6.51 0.01
C LEU A 184 -14.64 6.63 0.95
N PHE A 185 -15.84 6.75 0.40
CA PHE A 185 -17.09 6.62 1.14
C PHE A 185 -17.78 5.32 0.73
N LYS A 186 -18.13 4.50 1.72
CA LYS A 186 -18.48 3.08 1.60
C LYS A 186 -19.91 2.89 2.12
N LEU A 187 -20.88 2.72 1.22
CA LEU A 187 -22.26 2.36 1.54
C LEU A 187 -22.41 0.84 1.40
N PHE A 188 -22.91 0.19 2.45
CA PHE A 188 -23.08 -1.27 2.49
C PHE A 188 -24.54 -1.62 2.77
N PHE A 189 -25.13 -2.44 1.89
CA PHE A 189 -26.51 -2.93 1.99
C PHE A 189 -27.52 -1.82 2.31
N ASN A 190 -28.28 -1.94 3.40
CA ASN A 190 -29.29 -0.96 3.84
C ASN A 190 -28.64 0.19 4.61
N ALA A 191 -27.87 1.06 3.93
CA ALA A 191 -27.20 2.20 4.55
C ALA A 191 -28.09 3.44 4.68
N LEU A 192 -29.15 3.55 3.87
CA LEU A 192 -30.09 4.68 3.86
C LEU A 192 -31.41 4.29 4.55
N GLU A 193 -31.86 5.13 5.48
CA GLU A 193 -33.07 4.93 6.28
C GLU A 193 -33.97 6.18 6.17
N PHE A 194 -35.11 6.06 5.48
CA PHE A 194 -36.07 7.16 5.36
C PHE A 194 -36.85 7.38 6.66
N LYS A 195 -37.09 8.65 7.03
CA LYS A 195 -37.77 9.03 8.29
C LYS A 195 -39.29 8.84 8.22
N GLU A 196 -39.86 9.11 7.06
CA GLU A 196 -41.27 8.88 6.74
C GLU A 196 -41.38 7.80 5.65
N LYS A 197 -42.55 7.16 5.56
CA LYS A 197 -42.87 6.35 4.37
C LYS A 197 -43.18 7.29 3.20
N LEU A 198 -42.14 7.84 2.58
CA LEU A 198 -42.26 8.41 1.24
C LEU A 198 -42.87 7.33 0.33
N PRO A 199 -43.98 7.63 -0.38
CA PRO A 199 -44.64 6.66 -1.26
C PRO A 199 -43.90 6.56 -2.59
N ILE A 200 -42.65 6.09 -2.54
CA ILE A 200 -41.82 5.80 -3.71
C ILE A 200 -42.57 4.77 -4.55
N VAL A 201 -42.95 5.14 -5.78
CA VAL A 201 -43.67 4.23 -6.69
C VAL A 201 -42.67 3.28 -7.39
N PRO A 202 -43.11 2.13 -7.95
CA PRO A 202 -42.21 1.18 -8.59
C PRO A 202 -41.37 1.75 -9.74
N GLU A 203 -41.82 2.84 -10.36
CA GLU A 203 -41.17 3.57 -11.45
C GLU A 203 -40.18 4.65 -10.97
N GLU A 204 -40.01 4.83 -9.66
CA GLU A 204 -39.11 5.81 -9.05
C GLU A 204 -37.84 5.18 -8.46
N GLU A 205 -36.69 5.75 -8.83
CA GLU A 205 -35.39 5.36 -8.31
C GLU A 205 -34.82 6.40 -7.36
N VAL A 206 -34.33 5.93 -6.21
CA VAL A 206 -33.51 6.73 -5.29
C VAL A 206 -32.10 6.86 -5.87
N ARG A 207 -31.63 8.10 -6.03
CA ARG A 207 -30.28 8.40 -6.55
C ARG A 207 -29.46 9.23 -5.56
N LEU A 208 -28.20 8.84 -5.37
CA LEU A 208 -27.23 9.51 -4.49
C LEU A 208 -26.11 10.13 -5.32
N LYS A 209 -25.86 11.44 -5.16
CA LYS A 209 -24.71 12.13 -5.73
C LYS A 209 -23.78 12.63 -4.64
N LEU A 210 -22.46 12.46 -4.83
CA LEU A 210 -21.42 13.02 -3.97
C LEU A 210 -20.62 14.06 -4.77
N GLU A 211 -20.79 15.32 -4.42
CA GLU A 211 -20.24 16.47 -5.14
C GLU A 211 -19.18 17.17 -4.28
N PRO A 212 -17.88 17.15 -4.65
CA PRO A 212 -16.86 17.90 -3.93
C PRO A 212 -17.11 19.40 -4.04
N VAL A 213 -17.01 20.12 -2.93
CA VAL A 213 -17.27 21.56 -2.84
C VAL A 213 -16.12 22.31 -2.18
N ASN A 214 -15.97 23.60 -2.49
CA ASN A 214 -15.17 24.51 -1.66
C ASN A 214 -15.84 24.60 -0.27
N PRO A 215 -15.13 24.32 0.84
CA PRO A 215 -15.75 24.27 2.17
C PRO A 215 -16.22 25.62 2.71
N GLU A 216 -15.66 26.74 2.24
CA GLU A 216 -16.06 28.10 2.65
C GLU A 216 -17.27 28.60 1.85
N LEU A 217 -17.24 28.36 0.53
CA LEU A 217 -18.21 28.95 -0.42
C LEU A 217 -19.35 27.99 -0.79
N MET A 218 -19.25 26.70 -0.43
CA MET A 218 -20.16 25.62 -0.81
C MET A 218 -20.35 25.42 -2.33
N LEU A 219 -19.48 26.03 -3.15
CA LEU A 219 -19.51 25.93 -4.61
C LEU A 219 -18.86 24.62 -5.11
N PRO A 220 -19.46 23.93 -6.10
CA PRO A 220 -18.89 22.71 -6.68
C PRO A 220 -17.48 22.89 -7.24
N ILE A 221 -16.58 21.95 -6.94
CA ILE A 221 -15.24 21.88 -7.51
C ILE A 221 -15.32 21.05 -8.81
N LEU A 222 -15.01 21.70 -9.94
CA LEU A 222 -14.92 20.99 -11.22
C LEU A 222 -13.78 19.95 -11.21
N PRO A 223 -13.98 18.77 -11.82
CA PRO A 223 -12.98 17.72 -11.95
C PRO A 223 -11.59 18.23 -12.35
N SER A 224 -10.59 17.92 -11.53
CA SER A 224 -9.21 18.41 -11.65
C SER A 224 -8.27 17.59 -10.75
N ALA A 225 -7.10 18.13 -10.38
CA ALA A 225 -6.38 17.64 -9.20
C ALA A 225 -6.92 18.23 -7.89
N ARG A 226 -7.61 19.38 -7.90
CA ARG A 226 -8.18 19.98 -6.69
C ARG A 226 -9.16 19.01 -6.03
N ALA A 227 -10.13 18.52 -6.80
CA ALA A 227 -10.95 17.37 -6.44
C ALA A 227 -11.45 16.65 -7.70
N TYR A 228 -11.73 15.36 -7.58
CA TYR A 228 -12.40 14.55 -8.60
C TYR A 228 -13.10 13.36 -7.94
N ALA A 229 -14.41 13.21 -8.13
CA ALA A 229 -15.24 12.18 -7.47
C ALA A 229 -15.79 11.14 -8.46
N GLN A 230 -15.32 9.90 -8.31
CA GLN A 230 -15.78 8.71 -9.04
C GLN A 230 -16.72 7.83 -8.17
N TYR A 231 -17.40 6.87 -8.79
CA TYR A 231 -18.19 5.85 -8.08
C TYR A 231 -18.03 4.43 -8.64
N SER A 232 -18.47 3.42 -7.87
CA SER A 232 -18.69 2.05 -8.31
C SER A 232 -19.82 1.36 -7.55
N ASN A 233 -20.68 0.63 -8.27
CA ASN A 233 -21.74 -0.23 -7.72
C ASN A 233 -21.26 -1.66 -7.36
N MET A 234 -19.94 -1.91 -7.39
CA MET A 234 -19.32 -3.18 -6.98
C MET A 234 -19.90 -4.44 -7.68
N LEU A 235 -20.41 -4.29 -8.90
CA LEU A 235 -21.02 -5.35 -9.72
C LEU A 235 -19.96 -6.22 -10.43
N TYR A 236 -20.25 -7.50 -10.62
CA TYR A 236 -19.34 -8.41 -11.33
C TYR A 236 -19.08 -7.93 -12.76
N GLY A 237 -17.80 -7.89 -13.15
CA GLY A 237 -17.32 -7.37 -14.44
C GLY A 237 -17.36 -5.84 -14.56
N GLY A 238 -18.27 -5.18 -13.83
CA GLY A 238 -18.55 -3.74 -13.93
C GLY A 238 -18.00 -2.86 -12.80
N SER A 239 -17.29 -3.42 -11.82
CA SER A 239 -16.85 -2.73 -10.59
C SER A 239 -15.82 -1.60 -10.77
N GLN A 240 -15.28 -1.38 -11.97
CA GLN A 240 -14.33 -0.30 -12.24
C GLN A 240 -14.94 1.07 -11.88
N MET A 241 -14.17 1.93 -11.20
CA MET A 241 -14.60 3.31 -10.85
C MET A 241 -14.85 4.17 -12.11
N ARG A 242 -15.94 4.94 -12.11
CA ARG A 242 -16.43 5.77 -13.23
C ARG A 242 -16.83 7.18 -12.77
N ASP A 243 -16.95 8.11 -13.70
CA ASP A 243 -17.63 9.39 -13.47
C ASP A 243 -19.09 9.19 -13.05
N GLN A 244 -19.57 9.98 -12.08
CA GLN A 244 -20.97 9.94 -11.62
C GLN A 244 -21.92 10.52 -12.69
N PRO A 245 -23.15 9.99 -12.84
CA PRO A 245 -24.20 10.67 -13.60
C PRO A 245 -24.58 12.02 -12.96
N ASP A 246 -25.10 12.96 -13.76
CA ASP A 246 -25.42 14.31 -13.30
C ASP A 246 -26.44 14.35 -12.14
N LEU A 247 -27.38 13.40 -12.15
CA LEU A 247 -28.42 13.21 -11.13
C LEU A 247 -27.95 12.35 -9.94
N GLY A 248 -26.72 11.84 -9.97
CA GLY A 248 -26.23 10.82 -9.04
C GLY A 248 -26.52 9.39 -9.49
N VAL A 249 -26.14 8.46 -8.62
CA VAL A 249 -26.09 7.02 -8.85
C VAL A 249 -27.32 6.35 -8.23
N VAL A 250 -27.99 5.46 -8.98
CA VAL A 250 -29.08 4.62 -8.46
C VAL A 250 -28.60 3.80 -7.27
N TYR A 251 -29.31 3.92 -6.15
CA TYR A 251 -28.99 3.23 -4.91
C TYR A 251 -30.15 2.35 -4.47
N ASN A 252 -29.99 1.05 -4.71
CA ASN A 252 -30.99 0.00 -4.53
C ASN A 252 -30.61 -0.97 -3.38
N ASN A 253 -30.06 -0.45 -2.29
CA ASN A 253 -29.50 -1.22 -1.17
C ASN A 253 -28.40 -2.24 -1.56
N SER A 254 -27.69 -1.98 -2.67
CA SER A 254 -26.46 -2.66 -3.03
C SER A 254 -25.23 -1.98 -2.40
N THR A 255 -24.03 -2.53 -2.63
CA THR A 255 -22.79 -1.90 -2.16
C THR A 255 -22.38 -0.78 -3.13
N LEU A 256 -22.42 0.46 -2.66
CA LEU A 256 -22.06 1.66 -3.43
C LEU A 256 -20.81 2.30 -2.82
N MET A 257 -19.78 2.47 -3.65
CA MET A 257 -18.52 3.11 -3.30
C MET A 257 -18.40 4.44 -4.02
N PHE A 258 -18.11 5.53 -3.29
CA PHE A 258 -17.62 6.78 -3.87
C PHE A 258 -16.12 6.93 -3.57
N GLN A 259 -15.36 7.47 -4.53
CA GLN A 259 -13.92 7.72 -4.42
C GLN A 259 -13.64 9.16 -4.83
N VAL A 260 -13.19 9.99 -3.90
CA VAL A 260 -12.74 11.37 -4.18
C VAL A 260 -11.22 11.43 -4.13
N LEU A 261 -10.57 11.88 -5.20
CA LEU A 261 -9.13 12.13 -5.25
C LEU A 261 -8.87 13.64 -5.25
N MET A 262 -7.96 14.13 -4.41
CA MET A 262 -7.70 15.55 -4.19
C MET A 262 -6.24 15.82 -3.83
N VAL A 263 -5.71 17.01 -4.13
CA VAL A 263 -4.33 17.40 -3.73
C VAL A 263 -4.22 17.83 -2.26
N ASP A 264 -5.29 18.37 -1.69
CA ASP A 264 -5.37 18.83 -0.30
C ASP A 264 -6.78 18.52 0.23
N LYS A 265 -6.89 17.80 1.36
CA LYS A 265 -8.18 17.45 1.96
C LYS A 265 -8.85 18.63 2.67
N ALA A 266 -8.10 19.60 3.17
CA ALA A 266 -8.65 20.74 3.90
C ALA A 266 -9.44 21.69 2.99
N MET A 267 -9.10 21.72 1.70
CA MET A 267 -9.72 22.61 0.71
C MET A 267 -10.90 21.99 -0.06
N VAL A 268 -11.41 20.84 0.43
CA VAL A 268 -12.46 20.01 -0.20
C VAL A 268 -13.44 19.47 0.85
N GLY A 269 -14.64 20.05 0.90
CA GLY A 269 -15.79 19.47 1.58
C GLY A 269 -16.66 18.62 0.63
N TYR A 270 -17.68 17.94 1.15
CA TYR A 270 -18.48 16.98 0.37
C TYR A 270 -19.98 17.25 0.52
N LEU A 271 -20.63 17.63 -0.58
CA LEU A 271 -22.08 17.82 -0.65
C LEU A 271 -22.75 16.55 -1.18
N LEU A 272 -23.48 15.87 -0.31
CA LEU A 272 -24.35 14.75 -0.67
C LEU A 272 -25.73 15.25 -1.07
N LYS A 273 -26.26 14.74 -2.18
CA LYS A 273 -27.61 15.04 -2.69
C LYS A 273 -28.41 13.74 -2.82
N LEU A 274 -29.61 13.72 -2.27
CA LEU A 274 -30.57 12.62 -2.33
C LEU A 274 -31.69 13.01 -3.29
N ASN A 275 -31.68 12.42 -4.48
CA ASN A 275 -32.66 12.64 -5.53
C ASN A 275 -33.62 11.44 -5.62
N LEU A 276 -34.83 11.71 -6.12
CA LEU A 276 -35.78 10.73 -6.63
C LEU A 276 -35.96 11.01 -8.12
N SER A 277 -35.92 9.98 -8.96
CA SER A 277 -36.05 10.13 -10.41
C SER A 277 -37.01 9.08 -10.99
N ASN A 278 -37.91 9.50 -11.87
CA ASN A 278 -38.82 8.62 -12.58
C ASN A 278 -38.51 8.68 -14.08
N GLU A 279 -37.91 7.61 -14.63
CA GLU A 279 -37.50 7.60 -16.04
C GLU A 279 -38.70 7.57 -17.01
N SER A 280 -39.88 7.12 -16.58
CA SER A 280 -41.08 7.08 -17.43
C SER A 280 -41.72 8.45 -17.66
N THR A 281 -41.55 9.38 -16.72
CA THR A 281 -42.03 10.77 -16.84
C THR A 281 -40.92 11.78 -17.15
N GLY A 282 -39.65 11.39 -16.98
CA GLY A 282 -38.50 12.29 -17.03
C GLY A 282 -38.38 13.22 -15.82
N CYS A 283 -39.22 13.05 -14.79
CA CYS A 283 -39.21 13.91 -13.61
C CYS A 283 -38.07 13.56 -12.64
N VAL A 284 -37.52 14.59 -11.99
CA VAL A 284 -36.52 14.47 -10.93
C VAL A 284 -36.87 15.41 -9.79
N GLN A 285 -36.83 14.92 -8.56
CA GLN A 285 -37.03 15.68 -7.33
C GLN A 285 -35.80 15.57 -6.42
N LEU A 286 -35.22 16.70 -6.02
CA LEU A 286 -34.24 16.73 -4.94
C LEU A 286 -34.98 16.63 -3.61
N LEU A 287 -34.92 15.45 -2.97
CA LEU A 287 -35.59 15.18 -1.70
C LEU A 287 -34.89 15.91 -0.55
N GLY A 288 -33.57 15.93 -0.55
CA GLY A 288 -32.76 16.63 0.43
C GLY A 288 -31.26 16.59 0.16
N GLN A 289 -30.50 17.36 0.94
CA GLN A 289 -29.04 17.42 0.84
C GLN A 289 -28.38 17.38 2.23
N MET A 290 -27.07 17.13 2.26
CA MET A 290 -26.26 17.04 3.47
C MET A 290 -24.81 17.44 3.14
N TYR A 291 -24.20 18.26 4.00
CA TYR A 291 -22.80 18.67 3.86
C TYR A 291 -21.91 17.98 4.91
N ILE A 292 -20.89 17.28 4.44
CA ILE A 292 -19.82 16.73 5.27
C ILE A 292 -18.60 17.66 5.12
N PRO A 293 -18.17 18.35 6.19
CA PRO A 293 -17.02 19.23 6.13
C PRO A 293 -15.68 18.46 6.20
N PRO A 294 -14.54 19.05 5.79
CA PRO A 294 -13.22 18.41 5.79
C PRO A 294 -12.78 17.81 7.14
N GLU A 295 -13.17 18.45 8.23
CA GLU A 295 -12.84 18.10 9.62
C GLU A 295 -13.69 16.96 10.19
N ALA A 296 -14.77 16.53 9.51
CA ALA A 296 -15.50 15.32 9.87
C ALA A 296 -14.75 14.01 9.48
N LEU A 297 -13.57 14.15 8.86
CA LEU A 297 -12.66 13.08 8.46
C LEU A 297 -11.29 13.31 9.12
N ASP A 298 -11.26 13.15 10.43
CA ASP A 298 -10.12 13.37 11.32
C ASP A 298 -9.23 12.12 11.48
N THR A 299 -9.81 10.92 11.49
CA THR A 299 -9.10 9.63 11.51
C THR A 299 -8.85 9.07 10.10
N SER A 300 -8.01 8.03 9.98
CA SER A 300 -7.90 7.27 8.72
C SER A 300 -9.16 6.50 8.34
N GLU A 301 -10.01 6.09 9.27
CA GLU A 301 -11.27 5.42 8.98
C GLU A 301 -12.30 5.58 10.10
N GLY A 302 -13.59 5.53 9.72
CA GLY A 302 -14.69 5.68 10.66
C GLY A 302 -16.06 5.40 10.05
N LEU A 303 -17.10 5.72 10.80
CA LEU A 303 -18.50 5.62 10.40
C LEU A 303 -19.20 6.95 10.72
N LEU A 304 -19.62 7.68 9.69
CA LEU A 304 -20.51 8.82 9.85
C LEU A 304 -21.96 8.35 9.83
N THR A 305 -22.82 8.98 10.61
CA THR A 305 -24.28 8.90 10.47
C THR A 305 -24.80 10.30 10.22
N VAL A 306 -25.32 10.54 9.01
CA VAL A 306 -25.68 11.89 8.54
C VAL A 306 -27.14 11.96 8.08
N SER A 307 -27.78 13.10 8.27
CA SER A 307 -29.21 13.30 7.96
C SER A 307 -29.42 14.22 6.76
N PHE A 308 -30.05 13.72 5.70
CA PHE A 308 -30.50 14.54 4.58
C PHE A 308 -31.64 15.46 5.03
N THR A 309 -31.50 16.77 4.84
CA THR A 309 -32.57 17.75 5.09
C THR A 309 -33.16 18.28 3.79
N ASN A 310 -34.48 18.47 3.77
CA ASN A 310 -35.17 19.10 2.65
C ASN A 310 -34.90 20.61 2.64
N ILE A 311 -34.66 21.16 1.44
CA ILE A 311 -34.18 22.53 1.26
C ILE A 311 -35.25 23.60 1.57
N SER A 312 -36.54 23.29 1.42
CA SER A 312 -37.61 24.29 1.58
C SER A 312 -38.10 24.45 3.03
N ASN A 313 -38.01 23.40 3.84
CA ASN A 313 -38.56 23.36 5.20
C ASN A 313 -37.59 22.84 6.27
N ASN A 314 -36.34 22.49 5.90
CA ASN A 314 -35.31 21.91 6.77
C ASN A 314 -35.69 20.60 7.49
N ALA A 315 -36.76 19.92 7.08
CA ALA A 315 -37.15 18.64 7.66
C ALA A 315 -36.13 17.55 7.30
N GLU A 316 -35.77 16.71 8.29
CA GLU A 316 -34.98 15.49 8.08
C GLU A 316 -35.80 14.47 7.27
N VAL A 317 -35.31 14.09 6.08
CA VAL A 317 -36.00 13.16 5.16
C VAL A 317 -35.47 11.73 5.31
N ALA A 318 -34.15 11.58 5.45
CA ALA A 318 -33.49 10.27 5.56
C ALA A 318 -32.16 10.37 6.32
N ARG A 319 -31.73 9.25 6.91
CA ARG A 319 -30.41 9.06 7.53
C ARG A 319 -29.55 8.15 6.67
N LEU A 320 -28.25 8.41 6.62
CA LEU A 320 -27.27 7.64 5.86
C LEU A 320 -26.10 7.24 6.77
N LYS A 321 -25.85 5.93 6.86
CA LYS A 321 -24.72 5.31 7.55
C LYS A 321 -23.56 5.14 6.57
N LEU A 322 -22.56 5.99 6.68
CA LEU A 322 -21.49 6.14 5.69
C LEU A 322 -20.13 5.77 6.32
N LYS A 323 -19.65 4.55 6.08
CA LYS A 323 -18.28 4.18 6.45
C LYS A 323 -17.30 4.95 5.55
N TYR A 324 -16.14 5.36 6.07
CA TYR A 324 -15.12 6.05 5.27
C TYR A 324 -13.72 5.47 5.41
N LEU A 325 -12.84 5.84 4.49
CA LEU A 325 -11.39 5.59 4.53
C LEU A 325 -10.67 6.81 3.93
N VAL A 326 -9.72 7.39 4.66
CA VAL A 326 -8.80 8.43 4.19
C VAL A 326 -7.46 7.78 3.87
N ILE A 327 -6.93 8.02 2.68
CA ILE A 327 -5.62 7.53 2.24
C ILE A 327 -4.75 8.73 1.89
N ASN A 328 -3.64 8.89 2.61
CA ASN A 328 -2.64 9.91 2.32
C ASN A 328 -1.56 9.34 1.37
N ALA A 329 -0.94 10.20 0.56
CA ALA A 329 0.31 9.86 -0.12
C ALA A 329 1.35 9.36 0.90
N MET A 330 2.14 8.35 0.54
CA MET A 330 3.18 7.79 1.42
C MET A 330 4.33 8.82 1.53
N PRO A 331 4.67 9.33 2.74
CA PRO A 331 5.76 10.30 2.92
C PRO A 331 7.07 9.86 2.26
N ASP A 332 7.72 10.75 1.53
CA ASP A 332 8.99 10.50 0.83
C ASP A 332 8.99 9.29 -0.14
N TRP A 333 7.84 8.86 -0.68
CA TRP A 333 7.76 7.84 -1.73
C TRP A 333 8.18 8.36 -3.12
N GLN A 334 9.44 8.78 -3.23
CA GLN A 334 10.17 8.87 -4.50
C GLN A 334 11.01 7.59 -4.66
N VAL A 335 10.80 6.85 -5.76
CA VAL A 335 11.53 5.62 -6.10
C VAL A 335 11.88 5.62 -7.58
N LYS A 336 13.06 5.15 -7.97
CA LYS A 336 13.54 5.30 -9.35
C LYS A 336 12.88 4.27 -10.28
N LEU A 337 11.96 4.72 -11.14
CA LEU A 337 11.06 3.87 -11.94
C LEU A 337 11.72 3.14 -13.13
N ASN A 338 13.03 2.90 -13.07
CA ASN A 338 13.78 2.06 -14.00
C ASN A 338 13.11 0.68 -14.17
N THR A 339 12.53 0.15 -13.08
CA THR A 339 11.82 -1.15 -13.02
C THR A 339 10.56 -1.06 -12.17
N THR A 340 9.54 -1.85 -12.49
CA THR A 340 8.42 -2.13 -11.58
C THR A 340 7.98 -3.59 -11.73
N PHE A 341 7.62 -4.23 -10.61
CA PHE A 341 7.08 -5.60 -10.56
C PHE A 341 5.55 -5.61 -10.38
N LEU A 342 4.93 -4.42 -10.40
CA LEU A 342 3.50 -4.17 -10.16
C LEU A 342 2.57 -4.97 -11.09
N GLN A 343 3.03 -5.43 -12.26
CA GLN A 343 2.33 -6.43 -13.08
C GLN A 343 3.27 -7.51 -13.64
N TYR A 344 4.22 -7.97 -12.83
CA TYR A 344 5.16 -9.03 -13.18
C TYR A 344 4.77 -10.39 -12.58
N TRP A 345 4.01 -11.16 -13.36
CA TRP A 345 3.88 -12.61 -13.17
C TRP A 345 4.00 -13.29 -14.56
N PRO A 346 5.20 -13.72 -14.96
CA PRO A 346 5.42 -14.44 -16.22
C PRO A 346 4.47 -15.64 -16.37
N ARG A 347 3.82 -15.79 -17.54
CA ARG A 347 2.88 -16.91 -17.83
C ARG A 347 3.47 -18.34 -17.69
N ARG A 348 4.80 -18.45 -17.58
CA ARG A 348 5.54 -19.69 -17.29
C ARG A 348 5.51 -20.10 -15.81
N TRP A 349 5.21 -19.15 -14.92
CA TRP A 349 5.05 -19.39 -13.49
C TRP A 349 3.57 -19.66 -13.23
N ARG A 350 3.26 -20.91 -12.91
CA ARG A 350 1.94 -21.38 -12.48
C ARG A 350 2.16 -22.28 -11.27
N GLY A 351 1.32 -22.15 -10.26
CA GLY A 351 1.45 -22.94 -9.05
C GLY A 351 2.82 -22.83 -8.39
N LEU A 352 3.36 -21.60 -8.27
CA LEU A 352 4.54 -21.36 -7.44
C LEU A 352 4.31 -21.91 -6.03
N ASP A 353 5.30 -22.61 -5.49
CA ASP A 353 5.20 -23.17 -4.14
C ASP A 353 5.69 -22.13 -3.12
N ILE A 354 4.82 -21.80 -2.17
CA ILE A 354 4.99 -20.75 -1.18
C ILE A 354 4.92 -21.38 0.22
N GLY A 355 5.98 -21.28 1.00
CA GLY A 355 6.00 -21.77 2.38
C GLY A 355 5.20 -20.86 3.31
N HIS A 356 4.08 -21.35 3.85
CA HIS A 356 3.27 -20.64 4.85
C HIS A 356 4.09 -20.38 6.10
N ARG A 357 4.28 -19.12 6.52
CA ARG A 357 5.09 -18.72 7.70
C ARG A 357 6.51 -19.34 7.74
N GLY A 358 7.08 -19.70 6.58
CA GLY A 358 8.28 -20.55 6.47
C GLY A 358 7.95 -22.01 6.18
N LEU A 359 8.24 -22.93 7.10
CA LEU A 359 7.91 -24.37 7.00
C LEU A 359 6.48 -24.72 7.44
N GLY A 360 5.65 -23.75 7.78
CA GLY A 360 4.28 -23.95 8.25
C GLY A 360 4.05 -23.62 9.71
N ARG A 361 2.81 -23.84 10.15
CA ARG A 361 2.36 -23.67 11.54
C ARG A 361 3.09 -24.62 12.49
N SER A 362 3.66 -24.06 13.54
CA SER A 362 4.33 -24.73 14.65
C SER A 362 3.52 -24.71 15.95
N PHE A 363 2.60 -23.75 16.09
CA PHE A 363 1.79 -23.55 17.30
C PHE A 363 0.50 -24.40 17.33
N ILE A 364 0.54 -25.60 16.75
CA ILE A 364 -0.62 -26.48 16.54
C ILE A 364 -0.46 -27.85 17.22
N ALA A 365 -1.59 -28.50 17.44
CA ALA A 365 -1.72 -29.76 18.18
C ALA A 365 -1.36 -31.01 17.36
N ASP A 366 -1.82 -31.06 16.10
CA ASP A 366 -1.51 -32.12 15.14
C ASP A 366 -0.40 -31.64 14.20
N LYS A 367 0.49 -32.56 13.84
CA LYS A 367 1.57 -32.40 12.83
C LYS A 367 2.21 -30.98 12.79
N PRO A 368 2.77 -30.44 13.88
CA PRO A 368 3.41 -29.12 13.86
C PRO A 368 4.67 -29.10 12.96
N ALA A 369 4.95 -27.95 12.35
CA ALA A 369 6.16 -27.70 11.57
C ALA A 369 7.43 -27.91 12.42
N PRO A 370 8.52 -28.46 11.83
CA PRO A 370 9.73 -28.85 12.56
C PRO A 370 10.60 -27.68 13.03
N ILE A 371 10.34 -26.47 12.55
CA ILE A 371 11.01 -25.23 12.93
C ILE A 371 9.91 -24.19 13.20
N THR A 372 10.06 -23.40 14.26
CA THR A 372 9.05 -22.43 14.71
C THR A 372 8.64 -21.46 13.59
N GLU A 373 7.34 -21.28 13.41
CA GLU A 373 6.75 -20.45 12.37
C GLU A 373 7.17 -18.98 12.50
N ASN A 374 7.20 -18.24 11.39
CA ASN A 374 7.53 -16.82 11.35
C ASN A 374 8.95 -16.45 11.88
N THR A 375 9.82 -17.45 12.10
CA THR A 375 11.25 -17.25 12.39
C THR A 375 12.10 -17.20 11.12
N LEU A 376 13.26 -16.53 11.17
CA LEU A 376 14.17 -16.41 10.03
C LEU A 376 14.74 -17.77 9.60
N ARG A 377 15.01 -18.66 10.57
CA ARG A 377 15.46 -20.03 10.34
C ARG A 377 14.40 -20.86 9.58
N SER A 378 13.11 -20.65 9.87
CA SER A 378 12.02 -21.29 9.12
C SER A 378 11.92 -20.78 7.68
N MET A 379 12.13 -19.47 7.46
CA MET A 379 12.19 -18.90 6.09
C MET A 379 13.40 -19.41 5.30
N GLN A 380 14.56 -19.54 5.93
CA GLN A 380 15.75 -20.14 5.32
C GLN A 380 15.53 -21.60 4.97
N ALA A 381 14.97 -22.40 5.88
CA ALA A 381 14.71 -23.82 5.64
C ALA A 381 13.68 -24.03 4.51
N ALA A 382 12.67 -23.16 4.37
CA ALA A 382 11.76 -23.18 3.22
C ALA A 382 12.50 -22.95 1.88
N TYR A 383 13.50 -22.06 1.86
CA TYR A 383 14.36 -21.86 0.70
C TYR A 383 15.28 -23.06 0.44
N GLU A 384 15.88 -23.63 1.49
CA GLU A 384 16.71 -24.85 1.43
C GLU A 384 15.93 -26.05 0.86
N ALA A 385 14.63 -26.16 1.17
CA ALA A 385 13.70 -27.13 0.60
C ALA A 385 13.32 -26.86 -0.87
N GLY A 386 13.64 -25.68 -1.41
CA GLY A 386 13.34 -25.31 -2.80
C GLY A 386 11.99 -24.61 -3.01
N ALA A 387 11.41 -23.98 -1.98
CA ALA A 387 10.27 -23.09 -2.15
C ALA A 387 10.62 -21.89 -3.06
N ASP A 388 9.64 -21.40 -3.82
CA ASP A 388 9.83 -20.23 -4.69
C ASP A 388 9.67 -18.94 -3.90
N MET A 389 8.74 -18.96 -2.93
CA MET A 389 8.45 -17.86 -2.02
C MET A 389 8.20 -18.39 -0.60
N VAL A 390 8.15 -17.49 0.37
CA VAL A 390 7.43 -17.68 1.64
C VAL A 390 6.27 -16.70 1.73
N GLU A 391 5.26 -17.07 2.47
CA GLU A 391 4.26 -16.17 3.03
C GLU A 391 4.64 -15.90 4.49
N PHE A 392 4.35 -14.71 5.01
CA PHE A 392 4.40 -14.43 6.44
C PHE A 392 3.58 -13.20 6.84
N ASP A 393 3.10 -13.24 8.09
CA ASP A 393 2.37 -12.18 8.77
C ASP A 393 3.27 -11.00 9.17
N VAL A 394 2.81 -9.76 8.95
CA VAL A 394 3.49 -8.52 9.35
C VAL A 394 2.56 -7.65 10.19
N MET A 395 3.05 -7.23 11.36
CA MET A 395 2.38 -6.26 12.23
C MET A 395 3.36 -5.28 12.89
N LEU A 396 2.84 -4.26 13.58
CA LEU A 396 3.65 -3.25 14.28
C LEU A 396 3.63 -3.40 15.81
N THR A 397 4.76 -3.06 16.41
CA THR A 397 4.93 -2.78 17.83
C THR A 397 4.47 -1.37 18.22
N ARG A 398 4.46 -1.04 19.52
CA ARG A 398 4.14 0.28 20.08
C ARG A 398 5.05 1.40 19.55
N ASP A 399 6.30 1.07 19.27
CA ASP A 399 7.33 1.93 18.66
C ASP A 399 7.39 1.83 17.11
N LEU A 400 6.32 1.31 16.49
CA LEU A 400 6.12 1.25 15.03
C LEU A 400 7.16 0.40 14.26
N VAL A 401 7.83 -0.54 14.94
CA VAL A 401 8.77 -1.48 14.30
C VAL A 401 7.98 -2.59 13.60
N PRO A 402 8.15 -2.80 12.28
CA PRO A 402 7.51 -3.93 11.60
C PRO A 402 8.18 -5.25 11.96
N ILE A 403 7.42 -6.13 12.61
CA ILE A 403 7.82 -7.48 13.03
C ILE A 403 7.03 -8.55 12.29
N ILE A 404 7.59 -9.75 12.23
CA ILE A 404 6.97 -10.92 11.61
C ILE A 404 6.37 -11.81 12.71
N PHE A 405 5.03 -11.85 12.80
CA PHE A 405 4.27 -12.63 13.80
C PHE A 405 2.77 -12.71 13.44
N HIS A 406 2.12 -13.84 13.73
CA HIS A 406 0.73 -14.09 13.32
C HIS A 406 -0.34 -13.45 14.21
N ASP A 407 -0.30 -13.73 15.51
CA ASP A 407 -1.40 -13.40 16.41
C ASP A 407 -1.30 -11.96 16.88
N PHE A 408 -2.42 -11.24 16.93
CA PHE A 408 -2.45 -9.88 17.48
C PHE A 408 -2.09 -9.82 18.97
N GLU A 409 -2.05 -10.95 19.68
CA GLU A 409 -1.91 -11.04 21.13
C GLU A 409 -0.96 -12.18 21.56
N VAL A 410 -0.35 -12.01 22.73
CA VAL A 410 0.53 -12.99 23.38
C VAL A 410 0.01 -13.31 24.79
N MET A 411 0.17 -14.58 25.21
CA MET A 411 -0.07 -14.96 26.60
C MET A 411 1.22 -14.80 27.41
N LEU A 412 1.12 -14.12 28.54
CA LEU A 412 2.21 -13.84 29.48
C LEU A 412 1.83 -14.34 30.87
N CYS A 413 2.81 -14.65 31.71
CA CYS A 413 2.60 -14.77 33.16
C CYS A 413 3.30 -13.59 33.84
N LEU A 414 2.56 -12.83 34.64
CA LEU A 414 3.08 -11.64 35.34
C LEU A 414 3.82 -12.00 36.64
N ASN A 415 3.64 -13.23 37.13
CA ASN A 415 4.31 -13.73 38.32
C ASN A 415 5.69 -14.30 37.95
N ALA A 416 6.67 -14.16 38.85
CA ALA A 416 8.02 -14.68 38.65
C ALA A 416 8.13 -16.22 38.70
N MET A 417 7.04 -16.93 38.97
CA MET A 417 6.97 -18.40 38.96
C MET A 417 6.33 -18.90 37.66
N LYS A 418 6.74 -20.09 37.21
CA LYS A 418 6.17 -20.73 36.02
C LYS A 418 4.68 -21.04 36.24
N PRO A 419 3.77 -20.59 35.35
CA PRO A 419 2.32 -20.77 35.53
C PRO A 419 1.94 -22.25 35.59
N GLN A 420 1.13 -22.61 36.58
CA GLN A 420 0.62 -23.97 36.77
C GLN A 420 -0.75 -24.16 36.10
N THR A 421 -1.59 -23.14 36.13
CA THR A 421 -2.96 -23.14 35.57
C THR A 421 -3.13 -22.08 34.50
N LYS A 422 -4.11 -22.29 33.60
CA LYS A 422 -4.47 -21.32 32.54
C LYS A 422 -4.90 -19.96 33.10
N ALA A 423 -5.36 -19.90 34.34
CA ALA A 423 -5.81 -18.66 35.00
C ALA A 423 -4.64 -17.76 35.48
N GLU A 424 -3.41 -18.27 35.52
CA GLU A 424 -2.19 -17.49 35.80
C GLU A 424 -1.61 -16.80 34.56
N LEU A 425 -2.20 -17.04 33.38
CA LEU A 425 -1.85 -16.38 32.13
C LEU A 425 -2.75 -15.17 31.91
N CYS A 426 -2.15 -14.02 31.56
CA CYS A 426 -2.86 -12.87 31.02
C CYS A 426 -2.59 -12.71 29.53
N ILE A 427 -3.59 -12.27 28.77
CA ILE A 427 -3.46 -11.94 27.35
C ILE A 427 -3.10 -10.45 27.22
N LYS A 428 -2.19 -10.12 26.30
CA LYS A 428 -1.77 -8.75 25.97
C LYS A 428 -1.57 -8.60 24.47
N SER A 429 -2.06 -7.50 23.89
CA SER A 429 -1.92 -7.23 22.46
C SER A 429 -0.48 -6.83 22.11
N VAL A 430 0.06 -7.36 21.00
CA VAL A 430 1.47 -7.18 20.58
C VAL A 430 1.82 -5.71 20.35
N LYS A 431 0.87 -4.94 19.82
CA LYS A 431 0.97 -3.48 19.62
C LYS A 431 1.17 -2.65 20.90
N ASP A 432 0.99 -3.24 22.09
CA ASP A 432 1.11 -2.54 23.37
C ASP A 432 2.55 -2.56 23.91
N PHE A 433 3.47 -3.29 23.27
CA PHE A 433 4.88 -3.41 23.65
C PHE A 433 5.81 -2.76 22.63
N THR A 434 6.96 -2.23 23.06
CA THR A 434 8.05 -1.90 22.14
C THR A 434 8.74 -3.15 21.61
N TYR A 435 9.53 -3.01 20.54
CA TYR A 435 10.35 -4.12 20.04
C TYR A 435 11.32 -4.66 21.10
N GLU A 436 11.97 -3.78 21.87
CA GLU A 436 12.89 -4.17 22.95
C GLU A 436 12.17 -4.89 24.10
N GLU A 437 10.96 -4.44 24.46
CA GLU A 437 10.11 -5.13 25.44
C GLU A 437 9.75 -6.54 24.95
N LEU A 438 9.26 -6.69 23.71
CA LEU A 438 8.92 -8.00 23.13
C LEU A 438 10.10 -8.97 23.10
N GLN A 439 11.29 -8.50 22.73
CA GLN A 439 12.49 -9.34 22.71
C GLN A 439 12.91 -9.83 24.12
N CYS A 440 12.45 -9.19 25.20
CA CYS A 440 12.67 -9.63 26.58
C CYS A 440 11.53 -10.47 27.17
N LEU A 441 10.38 -10.61 26.51
CA LEU A 441 9.23 -11.31 27.05
C LEU A 441 9.30 -12.83 26.83
N LYS A 442 9.25 -13.58 27.94
CA LYS A 442 8.85 -15.00 27.95
C LYS A 442 7.36 -15.08 27.63
N THR A 443 7.01 -15.82 26.58
CA THR A 443 5.62 -15.99 26.13
C THR A 443 5.14 -17.42 26.33
N TYR A 444 3.82 -17.61 26.36
CA TYR A 444 3.19 -18.91 26.54
C TYR A 444 2.14 -19.18 25.46
N ARG A 445 1.82 -20.45 25.25
CA ARG A 445 0.66 -20.89 24.44
C ARG A 445 -0.02 -22.09 25.10
N ILE A 446 -1.27 -22.32 24.75
CA ILE A 446 -2.01 -23.51 25.15
C ILE A 446 -2.11 -24.45 23.94
N ILE A 447 -1.47 -25.62 24.01
CA ILE A 447 -1.46 -26.63 22.94
C ILE A 447 -1.82 -27.98 23.56
N ASN A 448 -2.87 -28.65 23.04
CA ASN A 448 -3.45 -29.87 23.66
C ASN A 448 -3.68 -29.72 25.17
N ASP A 449 -4.32 -28.61 25.56
CA ASP A 449 -4.57 -28.15 26.93
C ASP A 449 -3.35 -27.89 27.83
N ARG A 450 -2.13 -28.17 27.35
CA ARG A 450 -0.87 -27.95 28.08
C ARG A 450 -0.36 -26.53 27.88
N ILE A 451 0.17 -25.93 28.93
CA ILE A 451 0.90 -24.66 28.85
C ILE A 451 2.30 -24.95 28.28
N VAL A 452 2.55 -24.48 27.06
CA VAL A 452 3.87 -24.48 26.42
C VAL A 452 4.52 -23.12 26.67
N GLU A 453 5.78 -23.15 27.07
CA GLU A 453 6.59 -21.97 27.39
C GLU A 453 7.60 -21.72 26.26
N TYR A 454 7.62 -20.50 25.74
CA TYR A 454 8.60 -20.03 24.77
C TYR A 454 9.55 -19.04 25.47
N PRO A 455 10.88 -19.25 25.39
CA PRO A 455 11.85 -18.41 26.07
C PRO A 455 11.84 -16.98 25.52
N ALA A 456 12.33 -16.03 26.32
CA ALA A 456 12.50 -14.66 25.87
C ALA A 456 13.43 -14.63 24.63
N PRO A 457 13.03 -14.01 23.50
CA PRO A 457 13.82 -14.04 22.26
C PRO A 457 15.29 -13.68 22.43
N CYS A 458 15.61 -12.67 23.26
CA CYS A 458 16.98 -12.23 23.54
C CYS A 458 17.87 -13.30 24.23
N SER A 459 17.27 -14.32 24.84
CA SER A 459 17.98 -15.42 25.54
C SER A 459 18.38 -16.58 24.62
N LEU A 460 17.87 -16.64 23.38
CA LEU A 460 18.25 -17.66 22.41
C LEU A 460 19.64 -17.35 21.82
N CYS A 461 20.50 -18.36 21.74
CA CYS A 461 21.87 -18.21 21.23
C CYS A 461 21.90 -17.98 19.72
N ASP A 462 21.07 -18.70 18.95
CA ASP A 462 20.82 -18.35 17.56
C ASP A 462 19.89 -17.11 17.50
N ALA A 463 20.22 -16.19 16.60
CA ALA A 463 19.43 -14.99 16.34
C ALA A 463 18.30 -15.22 15.33
N ASP A 464 18.40 -16.28 14.51
CA ASP A 464 17.47 -16.55 13.43
C ASP A 464 16.34 -17.52 13.84
N GLU A 465 16.49 -18.22 14.98
CA GLU A 465 15.41 -18.97 15.65
C GLU A 465 14.49 -18.08 16.52
N ARG A 466 14.78 -16.78 16.63
CA ARG A 466 14.05 -15.87 17.52
C ARG A 466 12.65 -15.53 17.00
N LEU A 467 11.70 -15.43 17.93
CA LEU A 467 10.36 -14.89 17.66
C LEU A 467 10.40 -13.37 17.44
N PHE A 468 9.38 -12.88 16.74
CA PHE A 468 9.21 -11.48 16.35
C PHE A 468 10.39 -10.89 15.54
N PRO A 469 11.04 -11.62 14.60
CA PRO A 469 12.14 -11.03 13.84
C PRO A 469 11.63 -9.84 13.02
N THR A 470 12.45 -8.81 12.84
CA THR A 470 12.00 -7.63 12.11
C THR A 470 11.85 -7.92 10.61
N LEU A 471 10.89 -7.23 9.96
CA LEU A 471 10.75 -7.25 8.49
C LEU A 471 12.06 -6.84 7.80
N LYS A 472 12.83 -5.94 8.43
CA LYS A 472 14.14 -5.49 7.96
C LYS A 472 15.17 -6.61 7.97
N GLU A 473 15.20 -7.42 9.03
CA GLU A 473 16.08 -8.59 9.11
C GLU A 473 15.72 -9.66 8.08
N PHE A 474 14.44 -9.93 7.82
CA PHE A 474 14.04 -10.88 6.78
C PHE A 474 14.67 -10.51 5.43
N PHE A 475 14.56 -9.25 5.01
CA PHE A 475 15.10 -8.79 3.73
C PHE A 475 16.63 -8.85 3.67
N LEU A 476 17.32 -8.61 4.79
CA LEU A 476 18.78 -8.55 4.88
C LEU A 476 19.47 -9.92 5.07
N LYS A 477 18.85 -10.83 5.83
CA LYS A 477 19.45 -12.12 6.23
C LYS A 477 19.03 -13.31 5.35
N THR A 478 17.83 -13.32 4.78
CA THR A 478 17.38 -14.44 3.93
C THR A 478 17.87 -14.31 2.48
N ASN A 479 18.02 -15.42 1.76
CA ASN A 479 18.46 -15.38 0.36
C ASN A 479 17.50 -14.53 -0.51
N ARG A 480 18.07 -13.56 -1.25
CA ARG A 480 17.35 -12.65 -2.15
C ARG A 480 16.47 -13.30 -3.23
N PHE A 481 16.69 -14.57 -3.55
CA PHE A 481 15.86 -15.32 -4.49
C PHE A 481 14.68 -16.04 -3.81
N LEU A 482 14.60 -16.05 -2.47
CA LEU A 482 13.36 -16.32 -1.78
C LEU A 482 12.44 -15.11 -1.95
N GLY A 483 11.39 -15.25 -2.77
CA GLY A 483 10.35 -14.21 -2.83
C GLY A 483 9.49 -14.21 -1.57
N CYS A 484 8.71 -13.16 -1.37
CA CYS A 484 7.83 -13.04 -0.19
C CYS A 484 6.42 -12.56 -0.52
N ASN A 485 5.44 -13.15 0.13
CA ASN A 485 4.10 -12.61 0.29
C ASN A 485 3.96 -12.11 1.75
N MET A 486 3.85 -10.79 1.92
CA MET A 486 3.71 -10.16 3.24
C MET A 486 2.23 -9.97 3.52
N GLU A 487 1.65 -10.73 4.46
CA GLU A 487 0.30 -10.46 4.95
C GLU A 487 0.33 -9.31 5.95
N ILE A 488 -0.25 -8.16 5.59
CA ILE A 488 -0.34 -7.02 6.48
C ILE A 488 -1.55 -7.24 7.39
N LYS A 489 -1.30 -7.61 8.65
CA LYS A 489 -2.35 -7.89 9.63
C LYS A 489 -3.02 -6.59 10.06
N TRP A 490 -4.34 -6.54 9.94
CA TRP A 490 -5.18 -5.49 10.51
C TRP A 490 -6.44 -6.14 11.10
N PRO A 491 -6.78 -5.90 12.38
CA PRO A 491 -7.86 -6.62 13.02
C PRO A 491 -9.24 -6.15 12.54
N GLN A 492 -10.14 -7.09 12.34
CA GLN A 492 -11.49 -6.88 11.84
C GLN A 492 -12.55 -7.23 12.89
N ALA A 493 -13.78 -6.77 12.64
CA ALA A 493 -14.96 -7.22 13.37
C ALA A 493 -15.48 -8.54 12.76
N TYR A 494 -15.84 -9.50 13.61
CA TYR A 494 -16.44 -10.77 13.17
C TYR A 494 -17.91 -10.60 12.81
N TYR A 495 -18.39 -11.41 11.86
CA TYR A 495 -19.80 -11.49 11.49
C TYR A 495 -20.69 -11.99 12.64
N SER A 496 -20.14 -12.85 13.50
CA SER A 496 -20.74 -13.32 14.77
C SER A 496 -20.73 -12.27 15.90
N GLY A 497 -20.07 -11.13 15.70
CA GLY A 497 -19.85 -10.09 16.72
C GLY A 497 -18.50 -10.23 17.44
N GLY A 498 -18.03 -9.11 18.01
CA GLY A 498 -16.67 -8.98 18.54
C GLY A 498 -15.65 -8.55 17.48
N VAL A 499 -14.38 -8.52 17.86
CA VAL A 499 -13.23 -8.14 17.00
C VAL A 499 -12.05 -9.09 17.24
N GLU A 500 -11.18 -9.24 16.24
CA GLU A 500 -9.93 -10.00 16.36
C GLU A 500 -8.97 -9.41 17.40
N SER A 501 -8.90 -8.08 17.46
CA SER A 501 -8.16 -7.32 18.48
C SER A 501 -8.60 -5.86 18.44
N VAL A 502 -8.25 -5.10 19.48
CA VAL A 502 -8.36 -3.63 19.46
C VAL A 502 -7.17 -3.07 18.68
N GLN A 503 -7.39 -2.10 17.79
CA GLN A 503 -6.32 -1.34 17.15
C GLN A 503 -6.31 0.11 17.67
N THR A 504 -5.11 0.66 17.87
CA THR A 504 -4.89 2.03 18.38
C THR A 504 -3.86 2.81 17.56
N ILE A 505 -3.15 2.16 16.63
CA ILE A 505 -2.27 2.83 15.66
C ILE A 505 -3.13 3.30 14.47
N ASP A 506 -2.91 4.51 13.99
CA ASP A 506 -3.63 5.05 12.82
C ASP A 506 -3.33 4.24 11.54
N LYS A 507 -4.34 3.98 10.69
CA LYS A 507 -4.17 3.10 9.51
C LYS A 507 -3.20 3.66 8.46
N ASN A 508 -3.09 4.99 8.29
CA ASN A 508 -2.04 5.55 7.42
C ASN A 508 -0.66 5.34 8.05
N GLN A 509 -0.49 5.73 9.33
CA GLN A 509 0.77 5.53 10.07
C GLN A 509 1.24 4.06 10.06
N TYR A 510 0.31 3.12 10.22
CA TYR A 510 0.57 1.68 10.22
C TYR A 510 1.12 1.19 8.87
N VAL A 511 0.44 1.53 7.77
CA VAL A 511 0.87 1.13 6.42
C VAL A 511 2.14 1.87 5.99
N ASP A 512 2.31 3.14 6.37
CA ASP A 512 3.48 3.94 6.01
C ASP A 512 4.77 3.46 6.70
N ALA A 513 4.72 3.06 7.98
CA ALA A 513 5.87 2.48 8.69
C ALA A 513 6.34 1.16 8.04
N ILE A 514 5.42 0.30 7.63
CA ILE A 514 5.72 -0.95 6.91
C ILE A 514 6.33 -0.64 5.53
N LEU A 515 5.72 0.28 4.77
CA LEU A 515 6.20 0.67 3.44
C LEU A 515 7.56 1.37 3.48
N ALA A 516 7.88 2.11 4.54
CA ALA A 516 9.21 2.72 4.73
C ALA A 516 10.31 1.65 4.81
N VAL A 517 10.12 0.59 5.59
CA VAL A 517 11.08 -0.54 5.67
C VAL A 517 11.18 -1.27 4.33
N VAL A 518 10.05 -1.54 3.66
CA VAL A 518 10.05 -2.13 2.31
C VAL A 518 10.86 -1.26 1.34
N LYS A 519 10.63 0.06 1.32
CA LYS A 519 11.37 1.02 0.48
C LYS A 519 12.88 1.05 0.77
N GLU A 520 13.33 0.70 1.97
CA GLU A 520 14.75 0.69 2.31
C GLU A 520 15.48 -0.57 1.78
N VAL A 521 14.88 -1.75 1.96
CA VAL A 521 15.60 -3.04 1.88
C VAL A 521 15.02 -4.10 0.94
N SER A 522 13.81 -3.99 0.39
CA SER A 522 13.21 -5.06 -0.44
C SER A 522 13.76 -5.18 -1.87
N TRP A 523 14.68 -4.30 -2.27
CA TRP A 523 15.17 -4.17 -3.64
C TRP A 523 15.87 -5.43 -4.17
N GLY A 524 15.50 -5.85 -5.37
CA GLY A 524 16.10 -7.01 -6.03
C GLY A 524 15.61 -8.37 -5.49
N ARG A 525 14.41 -8.39 -4.89
CA ARG A 525 13.64 -9.58 -4.47
C ARG A 525 12.22 -9.47 -5.04
N LEU A 526 11.58 -10.61 -5.35
CA LEU A 526 10.17 -10.62 -5.76
C LEU A 526 9.29 -10.56 -4.51
N CYS A 527 8.45 -9.53 -4.41
CA CYS A 527 7.61 -9.30 -3.23
C CYS A 527 6.16 -9.03 -3.67
N CYS A 528 5.18 -9.42 -2.86
CA CYS A 528 3.80 -8.98 -2.95
C CYS A 528 3.17 -8.83 -1.55
N PHE A 529 2.08 -8.08 -1.47
CA PHE A 529 1.30 -7.92 -0.25
C PHE A 529 -0.02 -8.69 -0.30
N SER A 530 -0.46 -9.18 0.86
CA SER A 530 -1.79 -9.70 1.15
C SER A 530 -2.38 -8.98 2.37
N SER A 531 -3.69 -9.08 2.58
CA SER A 531 -4.37 -8.74 3.84
C SER A 531 -5.81 -9.26 3.78
N PHE A 532 -6.36 -9.68 4.91
CA PHE A 532 -7.80 -9.91 5.07
C PHE A 532 -8.60 -8.60 5.19
N ASP A 533 -7.97 -7.46 5.51
CA ASP A 533 -8.63 -6.16 5.44
C ASP A 533 -8.58 -5.60 4.00
N ALA A 534 -9.77 -5.43 3.44
CA ALA A 534 -9.97 -4.83 2.13
C ALA A 534 -9.46 -3.37 2.06
N ASP A 535 -9.56 -2.59 3.13
CA ASP A 535 -9.12 -1.18 3.12
C ASP A 535 -7.59 -1.07 3.16
N THR A 536 -6.90 -1.87 3.97
CA THR A 536 -5.44 -2.05 3.94
C THR A 536 -4.95 -2.46 2.54
N CYS A 537 -5.62 -3.38 1.87
CA CYS A 537 -5.31 -3.73 0.47
C CYS A 537 -5.37 -2.52 -0.47
N ILE A 538 -6.40 -1.67 -0.32
CA ILE A 538 -6.59 -0.48 -1.15
C ILE A 538 -5.52 0.58 -0.82
N MET A 539 -5.16 0.75 0.45
CA MET A 539 -4.09 1.66 0.87
C MET A 539 -2.72 1.23 0.33
N LEU A 540 -2.36 -0.05 0.43
CA LEU A 540 -1.15 -0.63 -0.17
C LEU A 540 -1.12 -0.45 -1.70
N ARG A 541 -2.29 -0.44 -2.36
CA ARG A 541 -2.40 -0.17 -3.78
C ARG A 541 -2.21 1.31 -4.13
N PHE A 542 -2.61 2.24 -3.25
CA PHE A 542 -2.44 3.69 -3.50
C PHE A 542 -1.10 4.23 -3.03
N LYS A 543 -0.49 3.68 -1.97
CA LYS A 543 0.73 4.19 -1.36
C LYS A 543 2.04 3.74 -2.04
N GLN A 544 2.03 2.67 -2.84
CA GLN A 544 3.22 2.22 -3.59
C GLN A 544 2.92 1.80 -5.04
N ASN A 545 4.00 1.66 -5.84
CA ASN A 545 3.95 1.45 -7.29
C ASN A 545 4.93 0.36 -7.82
N ILE A 546 5.46 -0.48 -6.94
CA ILE A 546 6.51 -1.47 -7.25
C ILE A 546 6.01 -2.91 -7.17
N TYR A 547 5.10 -3.24 -6.25
CA TYR A 547 4.74 -4.61 -5.90
C TYR A 547 3.23 -4.91 -6.04
N PRO A 548 2.86 -6.15 -6.43
CA PRO A 548 1.47 -6.62 -6.45
C PRO A 548 0.79 -6.60 -5.07
N VAL A 549 -0.52 -6.40 -5.06
CA VAL A 549 -1.39 -6.53 -3.87
C VAL A 549 -2.52 -7.52 -4.14
N TYR A 550 -2.76 -8.43 -3.20
CA TYR A 550 -3.81 -9.44 -3.20
C TYR A 550 -4.76 -9.20 -2.03
N PHE A 551 -6.05 -9.48 -2.21
CA PHE A 551 -7.03 -9.46 -1.12
C PHE A 551 -7.27 -10.90 -0.63
N THR A 552 -6.94 -11.19 0.63
CA THR A 552 -7.10 -12.52 1.24
C THR A 552 -8.58 -12.78 1.56
N VAL A 553 -9.05 -14.00 1.31
CA VAL A 553 -10.44 -14.42 1.56
C VAL A 553 -10.43 -15.66 2.44
N SER A 554 -11.24 -15.63 3.51
CA SER A 554 -11.25 -16.68 4.54
C SER A 554 -11.76 -18.03 4.03
N GLN A 555 -11.42 -19.08 4.77
CA GLN A 555 -12.05 -20.39 4.68
C GLN A 555 -13.46 -20.41 5.29
N ALA A 556 -13.73 -19.55 6.28
CA ALA A 556 -15.04 -19.37 6.87
C ALA A 556 -15.74 -18.16 6.23
N LEU A 557 -16.91 -18.39 5.62
CA LEU A 557 -17.58 -17.39 4.79
C LEU A 557 -19.07 -17.28 5.17
N PRO A 558 -19.53 -16.16 5.76
CA PRO A 558 -18.77 -14.98 6.22
C PRO A 558 -18.11 -15.18 7.60
N GLU A 559 -16.80 -14.93 7.71
CA GLU A 559 -16.11 -14.78 9.01
C GLU A 559 -16.19 -13.34 9.53
N TYR A 560 -15.95 -12.35 8.66
CA TYR A 560 -15.85 -10.94 9.02
C TYR A 560 -17.13 -10.17 8.65
N LEU A 561 -17.36 -9.06 9.37
CA LEU A 561 -18.50 -8.15 9.20
C LEU A 561 -18.39 -7.25 7.96
N ASP A 562 -17.24 -7.22 7.27
CA ASP A 562 -17.11 -6.45 6.04
C ASP A 562 -17.67 -7.22 4.82
N PRO A 563 -18.70 -6.69 4.12
CA PRO A 563 -19.34 -7.38 3.00
C PRO A 563 -18.41 -7.73 1.83
N ARG A 564 -17.24 -7.10 1.74
CA ARG A 564 -16.22 -7.43 0.72
C ARG A 564 -15.57 -8.80 0.95
N THR A 565 -15.65 -9.34 2.17
CA THR A 565 -15.10 -10.65 2.56
C THR A 565 -16.13 -11.79 2.47
N HIS A 566 -17.44 -11.50 2.47
CA HIS A 566 -18.50 -12.49 2.76
C HIS A 566 -18.56 -13.68 1.79
N CYS A 567 -18.11 -13.51 0.54
CA CYS A 567 -17.81 -14.62 -0.37
C CYS A 567 -16.80 -14.17 -1.43
N LEU A 568 -16.43 -15.08 -2.33
CA LEU A 568 -15.47 -14.82 -3.40
C LEU A 568 -15.84 -13.63 -4.29
N GLN A 569 -17.15 -13.42 -4.52
CA GLN A 569 -17.60 -12.50 -5.56
C GLN A 569 -17.35 -11.01 -5.21
N PRO A 570 -17.72 -10.50 -4.00
CA PRO A 570 -17.30 -9.19 -3.53
C PRO A 570 -15.78 -8.98 -3.49
N ALA A 571 -14.99 -10.03 -3.25
CA ALA A 571 -13.53 -9.93 -3.22
C ALA A 571 -12.93 -9.68 -4.62
N VAL A 572 -13.38 -10.44 -5.63
CA VAL A 572 -13.01 -10.20 -7.04
C VAL A 572 -13.43 -8.80 -7.49
N ASN A 573 -14.63 -8.35 -7.09
CA ASN A 573 -15.18 -7.04 -7.43
C ASN A 573 -14.39 -5.89 -6.78
N THR A 574 -14.00 -6.05 -5.51
CA THR A 574 -13.08 -5.13 -4.80
C THR A 574 -11.74 -5.07 -5.50
N ALA A 575 -11.17 -6.21 -5.90
CA ALA A 575 -9.94 -6.25 -6.66
C ALA A 575 -10.05 -5.53 -8.02
N GLN A 576 -11.21 -5.50 -8.66
CA GLN A 576 -11.42 -4.74 -9.90
C GLN A 576 -11.66 -3.24 -9.67
N ALA A 577 -12.49 -2.85 -8.70
CA ALA A 577 -12.79 -1.45 -8.40
C ALA A 577 -11.53 -0.63 -8.09
N PHE A 578 -10.70 -1.19 -7.21
CA PHE A 578 -9.49 -0.56 -6.72
C PHE A 578 -8.22 -1.04 -7.44
N ASP A 579 -8.37 -1.80 -8.53
CA ASP A 579 -7.23 -2.24 -9.34
C ASP A 579 -6.14 -2.93 -8.49
N LEU A 580 -6.53 -3.94 -7.70
CA LEU A 580 -5.62 -4.90 -7.06
C LEU A 580 -5.17 -5.97 -8.08
N ASN A 581 -4.06 -6.65 -7.81
CA ASN A 581 -3.52 -7.67 -8.72
C ASN A 581 -4.29 -8.99 -8.69
N GLY A 582 -4.80 -9.38 -7.53
CA GLY A 582 -5.38 -10.69 -7.34
C GLY A 582 -6.17 -10.84 -6.05
N ILE A 583 -6.50 -12.09 -5.76
CA ILE A 583 -7.12 -12.55 -4.53
C ILE A 583 -6.35 -13.74 -3.97
N ALA A 584 -6.49 -13.99 -2.68
CA ALA A 584 -5.92 -15.15 -1.99
C ALA A 584 -7.01 -15.90 -1.18
N PRO A 585 -7.92 -16.66 -1.82
CA PRO A 585 -8.89 -17.49 -1.11
C PRO A 585 -8.29 -18.80 -0.59
N ALA A 586 -8.85 -19.32 0.49
CA ALA A 586 -8.50 -20.65 1.00
C ALA A 586 -8.85 -21.74 -0.04
N ALA A 587 -8.06 -22.81 -0.12
CA ALA A 587 -8.19 -23.84 -1.14
C ALA A 587 -9.51 -24.64 -1.08
N CYS A 588 -10.18 -24.66 0.08
CA CYS A 588 -11.56 -25.17 0.23
C CYS A 588 -12.61 -24.40 -0.58
N ILE A 589 -12.27 -23.22 -1.13
CA ILE A 589 -13.18 -22.42 -1.95
C ILE A 589 -13.75 -23.20 -3.15
N PHE A 590 -12.98 -24.14 -3.72
CA PHE A 590 -13.44 -24.99 -4.82
C PHE A 590 -14.62 -25.92 -4.47
N GLU A 591 -14.85 -26.21 -3.19
CA GLU A 591 -15.94 -27.09 -2.73
C GLU A 591 -17.31 -26.41 -2.86
N ASN A 592 -17.35 -25.07 -2.76
CA ASN A 592 -18.55 -24.25 -2.88
C ASN A 592 -18.57 -23.37 -4.15
N HIS A 593 -17.40 -23.05 -4.70
CA HIS A 593 -17.18 -22.20 -5.87
C HIS A 593 -16.16 -22.83 -6.84
N PRO A 594 -16.47 -23.95 -7.50
CA PRO A 594 -15.59 -24.56 -8.51
C PRO A 594 -15.22 -23.60 -9.65
N GLU A 595 -16.07 -22.59 -9.92
CA GLU A 595 -15.85 -21.53 -10.90
C GLU A 595 -14.80 -20.47 -10.48
N THR A 596 -14.18 -20.60 -9.30
CA THR A 596 -13.25 -19.61 -8.70
C THR A 596 -12.26 -19.01 -9.69
N LEU A 597 -11.56 -19.86 -10.44
CA LEU A 597 -10.54 -19.40 -11.40
C LEU A 597 -11.16 -18.77 -12.65
N THR A 598 -12.36 -19.15 -13.05
CA THR A 598 -13.10 -18.52 -14.15
C THR A 598 -13.49 -17.10 -13.77
N LEU A 599 -14.04 -16.89 -12.57
CA LEU A 599 -14.41 -15.54 -12.08
C LEU A 599 -13.20 -14.61 -11.97
N ALA A 600 -12.07 -15.10 -11.44
CA ALA A 600 -10.84 -14.34 -11.35
C ALA A 600 -10.23 -14.07 -12.73
N SER A 601 -10.13 -15.08 -13.61
CA SER A 601 -9.49 -15.00 -14.92
C SER A 601 -10.23 -14.07 -15.89
N LEU A 602 -11.57 -14.10 -15.90
CA LEU A 602 -12.39 -13.17 -16.68
C LEU A 602 -12.12 -11.70 -16.30
N GLN A 603 -11.88 -11.43 -15.02
CA GLN A 603 -11.45 -10.10 -14.53
C GLN A 603 -9.92 -9.88 -14.53
N LYS A 604 -9.15 -10.78 -15.14
CA LYS A 604 -7.68 -10.75 -15.28
C LYS A 604 -6.95 -10.70 -13.93
N LYS A 605 -7.53 -11.30 -12.89
CA LYS A 605 -6.99 -11.38 -11.53
C LYS A 605 -6.13 -12.62 -11.34
N TRP A 606 -5.05 -12.46 -10.59
CA TRP A 606 -4.21 -13.56 -10.13
C TRP A 606 -4.85 -14.23 -8.89
N VAL A 607 -4.55 -15.51 -8.70
CA VAL A 607 -5.09 -16.31 -7.59
C VAL A 607 -3.95 -17.06 -6.91
N LEU A 608 -3.71 -16.75 -5.64
CA LEU A 608 -2.94 -17.61 -4.73
C LEU A 608 -3.95 -18.43 -3.92
N LEU A 609 -3.67 -19.69 -3.61
CA LEU A 609 -4.51 -20.47 -2.69
C LEU A 609 -3.75 -20.79 -1.42
N TRP A 610 -4.45 -20.89 -0.29
CA TRP A 610 -3.85 -21.17 1.02
C TRP A 610 -4.70 -22.16 1.86
N GLY A 611 -4.19 -22.59 3.02
CA GLY A 611 -4.99 -23.28 4.04
C GLY A 611 -5.07 -24.80 3.95
N ASP A 612 -5.81 -25.40 4.88
CA ASP A 612 -5.62 -26.79 5.35
C ASP A 612 -5.74 -27.89 4.28
N LYS A 613 -6.51 -27.65 3.21
CA LYS A 613 -6.67 -28.62 2.10
C LYS A 613 -5.36 -28.86 1.32
N LEU A 614 -4.35 -28.00 1.48
CA LEU A 614 -3.05 -28.11 0.80
C LEU A 614 -2.02 -28.99 1.54
N GLY A 615 -2.43 -29.77 2.55
CA GLY A 615 -1.53 -30.67 3.30
C GLY A 615 -1.03 -31.91 2.55
N GLU A 616 -1.42 -32.13 1.29
CA GLU A 616 -1.08 -33.32 0.49
C GLU A 616 -0.60 -32.99 -0.93
N ARG A 617 0.40 -33.75 -1.41
CA ARG A 617 0.97 -33.62 -2.78
C ARG A 617 -0.08 -33.75 -3.89
N ASN A 618 -1.05 -34.66 -3.76
CA ASN A 618 -2.07 -34.87 -4.78
C ASN A 618 -2.96 -33.64 -4.95
N THR A 619 -3.39 -33.03 -3.84
CA THR A 619 -4.23 -31.81 -3.85
C THR A 619 -3.43 -30.59 -4.34
N ILE A 620 -2.16 -30.47 -3.94
CA ILE A 620 -1.23 -29.44 -4.45
C ILE A 620 -1.13 -29.54 -5.98
N GLU A 621 -0.76 -30.70 -6.53
CA GLU A 621 -0.57 -30.86 -7.98
C GLU A 621 -1.89 -30.74 -8.77
N TRP A 622 -3.02 -31.17 -8.21
CA TRP A 622 -4.34 -30.91 -8.79
C TRP A 622 -4.63 -29.40 -8.86
N CYS A 623 -4.36 -28.63 -7.80
CA CYS A 623 -4.50 -27.18 -7.80
C CYS A 623 -3.58 -26.50 -8.83
N LYS A 624 -2.33 -26.99 -9.00
CA LYS A 624 -1.41 -26.51 -10.04
C LYS A 624 -1.98 -26.72 -11.45
N GLN A 625 -2.59 -27.89 -11.70
CA GLN A 625 -3.23 -28.22 -12.98
C GLN A 625 -4.41 -27.29 -13.31
N GLN A 626 -5.17 -26.83 -12.30
CA GLN A 626 -6.23 -25.81 -12.50
C GLN A 626 -5.68 -24.46 -12.99
N GLY A 627 -4.38 -24.20 -12.84
CA GLY A 627 -3.73 -22.98 -13.35
C GLY A 627 -3.70 -21.80 -12.37
N VAL A 628 -3.72 -22.09 -11.06
CA VAL A 628 -3.45 -21.11 -9.99
C VAL A 628 -2.09 -20.44 -10.19
N HIS A 629 -1.88 -19.26 -9.60
CA HIS A 629 -0.62 -18.52 -9.74
C HIS A 629 0.41 -18.97 -8.70
N GLY A 630 -0.03 -19.28 -7.48
CA GLY A 630 0.78 -19.86 -6.40
C GLY A 630 -0.07 -20.57 -5.35
N LEU A 631 0.60 -21.32 -4.47
CA LEU A 631 0.04 -22.18 -3.43
C LEU A 631 0.82 -21.98 -2.14
N ILE A 632 0.13 -21.58 -1.07
CA ILE A 632 0.67 -21.25 0.26
C ILE A 632 0.33 -22.39 1.22
N TYR A 633 1.32 -23.15 1.68
CA TYR A 633 1.08 -24.35 2.48
C TYR A 633 2.18 -24.68 3.50
N ASP A 634 1.79 -25.43 4.53
CA ASP A 634 2.68 -25.98 5.56
C ASP A 634 3.53 -27.14 4.99
N HIS A 635 4.68 -27.45 5.58
CA HIS A 635 5.52 -28.61 5.30
C HIS A 635 6.14 -28.70 3.89
N VAL A 636 6.58 -27.57 3.32
CA VAL A 636 7.28 -27.54 2.01
C VAL A 636 8.49 -28.48 1.96
N GLU A 637 9.19 -28.71 3.07
CA GLU A 637 10.34 -29.63 3.18
C GLU A 637 9.98 -31.11 2.93
N SER A 638 8.73 -31.50 3.19
CA SER A 638 8.25 -32.86 2.96
C SER A 638 7.39 -32.97 1.69
N LEU A 639 6.64 -31.92 1.34
CA LEU A 639 5.70 -31.95 0.23
C LEU A 639 6.35 -31.64 -1.13
N LEU A 640 7.42 -30.85 -1.20
CA LEU A 640 8.09 -30.54 -2.46
C LEU A 640 8.76 -31.77 -3.12
N PRO A 641 8.92 -31.77 -4.46
CA PRO A 641 9.73 -32.76 -5.16
C PRO A 641 11.21 -32.68 -4.75
N VAL A 642 11.82 -33.82 -4.42
CA VAL A 642 13.23 -33.92 -4.04
C VAL A 642 14.12 -33.34 -5.15
N GLY A 643 15.02 -32.43 -4.78
CA GLY A 643 15.92 -31.76 -5.72
C GLY A 643 15.27 -30.63 -6.53
N LYS A 644 14.03 -30.22 -6.24
CA LYS A 644 13.52 -28.92 -6.68
C LYS A 644 14.51 -27.83 -6.25
N ARG A 645 14.74 -26.85 -7.11
CA ARG A 645 15.37 -25.58 -6.74
C ARG A 645 14.47 -24.44 -7.17
N ASN A 646 14.40 -23.42 -6.33
CA ASN A 646 13.73 -22.15 -6.51
C ASN A 646 13.78 -21.65 -7.97
N ILE A 647 12.62 -21.25 -8.51
CA ILE A 647 12.49 -20.87 -9.92
C ILE A 647 13.12 -19.51 -10.23
N PHE A 648 13.27 -18.62 -9.24
CA PHE A 648 13.82 -17.28 -9.40
C PHE A 648 15.34 -17.26 -9.53
N GLU A 649 16.06 -18.21 -8.91
CA GLU A 649 17.50 -18.43 -9.17
C GLU A 649 17.76 -18.66 -10.67
N LYS A 650 16.91 -19.47 -11.31
CA LYS A 650 17.05 -19.92 -12.71
C LYS A 650 16.54 -18.89 -13.73
N ASP A 651 15.78 -17.89 -13.30
CA ASP A 651 15.15 -16.95 -14.21
C ASP A 651 16.10 -15.79 -14.58
N GLU A 652 16.90 -15.98 -15.62
CA GLU A 652 17.82 -14.96 -16.15
C GLU A 652 17.17 -13.59 -16.38
N ARG A 653 15.91 -13.55 -16.81
CA ARG A 653 15.22 -12.27 -17.05
C ARG A 653 14.96 -11.57 -15.72
N LEU A 654 14.52 -12.30 -14.70
CA LEU A 654 14.39 -11.76 -13.35
C LEU A 654 15.73 -11.29 -12.79
N GLN A 655 16.80 -12.09 -12.94
CA GLN A 655 18.15 -11.67 -12.52
C GLN A 655 18.59 -10.36 -13.18
N ARG A 656 18.31 -10.18 -14.48
CA ARG A 656 18.63 -8.94 -15.21
C ARG A 656 17.80 -7.75 -14.70
N LEU A 657 16.52 -7.94 -14.41
CA LEU A 657 15.65 -6.91 -13.79
C LEU A 657 16.12 -6.54 -12.37
N PHE A 658 16.49 -7.52 -11.54
CA PHE A 658 17.06 -7.30 -10.22
C PHE A 658 18.42 -6.58 -10.27
N LYS A 659 19.29 -6.92 -11.23
CA LYS A 659 20.55 -6.21 -11.48
C LYS A 659 20.28 -4.76 -11.89
N LEU A 660 19.27 -4.51 -12.74
CA LEU A 660 18.85 -3.16 -13.14
C LEU A 660 18.34 -2.33 -11.95
N GLN A 661 17.47 -2.91 -11.13
CA GLN A 661 16.89 -2.28 -9.93
C GLN A 661 17.94 -1.91 -8.88
N LEU A 662 18.97 -2.75 -8.69
CA LEU A 662 20.08 -2.46 -7.77
C LEU A 662 21.11 -1.49 -8.36
N SER A 663 21.53 -1.67 -9.61
CA SER A 663 22.63 -0.89 -10.21
C SER A 663 22.31 0.59 -10.45
N CYS A 664 21.03 0.95 -10.63
CA CYS A 664 20.60 2.35 -10.66
C CYS A 664 20.49 2.98 -9.26
N GLY A 665 20.73 2.19 -8.21
CA GLY A 665 20.46 2.55 -6.82
C GLY A 665 19.02 3.01 -6.63
N CYS A 666 18.02 2.18 -6.94
CA CYS A 666 16.59 2.59 -6.96
C CYS A 666 15.97 2.98 -5.60
N ARG A 667 16.76 2.98 -4.52
CA ARG A 667 16.48 3.70 -3.26
C ARG A 667 16.20 5.18 -3.51
#